data_AF-A0A3C0EKH8-F1
#
_entry.id   AF-A0A3C0EKH8-F1
#
_cell.length_a   1.000
_cell.length_b   1.000
_cell.length_c   1.000
_cell.angle_alpha   90.00
_cell.angle_beta   90.00
_cell.angle_gamma   90.00
#
_symmetry.space_group_name_H-M   'P 1'
#
loop_
_entity.id
_entity.type
_entity.pdbx_description
1 polymer ?
#
loop_
_entity_poly.entity_id
_entity_poly.type
_entity_poly.pdbx_seq_one_letter_code
_entity_poly.pdbx_strand_id
1 'polypeptide(L)'
;NKNTAWPGLFEKGPSGRTLKGAEAIAMVNDDERMLYMRYADNTNPATQDIQLSPKFPNVLVDGVHRIVIRGITVRNGWCGVYLKNTLGSFVEDCKIGPTQHGIQLAENADRCTVRFNDITLNPLAHIDPKGDGRGNWTNWLATKTHGYWDHFGISFADSTGGNLVHDNHVHDHWGGIEDHSKNADTNDGSLIHHNLVENIADDGLEPEGSQPNCQWYDNVVRNAICGFRIKPVKKGPMYIYRNIIYDCGEGFRNFSTSPSKPDVYVYQNTTFARRSAYSSNSVFDDGLKNYHYYNNLFFGSNPWSNAKKSKLPNWHGDYNVFVRTGDSSDWDKGIEILKQQGLDPNSKFIKAGTVVVKDLAKPNFELTSQSAARNAGTNISKLIGKTLPGLEDAKYQSANVDAGTLSFGQSMPKVPRNRNDISDLAEAGYFPAADAKWRRAIPDEKGSNTTGSPMKVANEISRYWEGKVKAQPLSQASMKQKEAVEIADDVKLGENLIENPQFAQHTGDKVPGWKLYNNGGTKHTLHVDTNQVPKGVAQSARIDMQGTAGGLGQFLQRIYVKPGKKYRFTGYLMSNVPGAGLYQIKIYNGKQELARLSSVKSSGSWKKAVVDITDTNVNKIEIIGRFKQTGQTSGKSMWFADMSLAQVIGSGSSSSASTSKASVASTPTAVAKTPAIDPSSIETSTDTATPQEGNLLENALFADVDGKGAAEKWKMVNGKNTHHTAVVDTEEKPEGVGQSVRIHIDGEGKGQGQMFQRLYHQPQGKMKFSCYLKGDIAGIAFVQIKIFNGKKELKRISAPRNTTDWKKVSVEFENPNINKIEVIARFKQSGYVQGKNIYFADMYLGPASE
;
A
#
# COMPACT_ATOMS: atom_id res chain seq x y z
N ASN A 1 3.36 6.60 -4.13
CA ASN A 1 4.83 6.36 -4.12
C ASN A 1 5.41 6.98 -5.40
N LYS A 2 6.71 7.31 -5.50
CA LYS A 2 7.22 8.02 -6.71
C LYS A 2 7.03 7.21 -8.00
N ASN A 3 6.56 7.85 -9.08
CA ASN A 3 6.05 7.24 -10.33
C ASN A 3 7.08 6.52 -11.22
N THR A 4 8.22 6.09 -10.68
CA THR A 4 9.26 5.34 -11.42
C THR A 4 9.61 3.99 -10.81
N ALA A 5 9.16 3.68 -9.59
CA ALA A 5 9.52 2.44 -8.91
C ALA A 5 8.71 1.22 -9.41
N TRP A 6 7.39 1.36 -9.54
CA TRP A 6 6.51 0.22 -9.82
C TRP A 6 6.70 -0.42 -11.21
N PRO A 7 6.97 0.31 -12.33
CA PRO A 7 7.23 -0.36 -13.60
C PRO A 7 8.50 -1.22 -13.54
N GLY A 8 9.51 -0.78 -12.79
CA GLY A 8 10.73 -1.55 -12.53
C GLY A 8 10.49 -2.80 -11.69
N LEU A 9 9.52 -2.78 -10.76
CA LEU A 9 9.08 -3.96 -10.02
C LEU A 9 8.47 -5.01 -10.96
N PHE A 10 7.62 -4.61 -11.92
CA PHE A 10 7.07 -5.55 -12.91
C PHE A 10 8.09 -6.01 -13.93
N GLU A 11 9.01 -5.14 -14.37
CA GLU A 11 10.05 -5.46 -15.37
C GLU A 11 11.15 -6.38 -14.78
N LYS A 12 11.72 -6.00 -13.63
CA LYS A 12 12.96 -6.52 -13.05
C LYS A 12 12.79 -7.20 -11.69
N GLY A 13 11.58 -7.22 -11.14
CA GLY A 13 11.25 -7.77 -9.82
C GLY A 13 11.82 -6.96 -8.63
N PRO A 14 11.51 -7.37 -7.38
CA PRO A 14 11.79 -6.58 -6.20
C PRO A 14 13.30 -6.39 -5.99
N SER A 15 13.71 -5.13 -5.81
CA SER A 15 15.12 -4.73 -5.72
C SER A 15 15.98 -5.16 -6.92
N GLY A 16 15.38 -5.36 -8.10
CA GLY A 16 16.08 -5.81 -9.32
C GLY A 16 16.42 -7.30 -9.36
N ARG A 17 15.76 -8.12 -8.54
CA ARG A 17 15.84 -9.59 -8.57
C ARG A 17 14.71 -10.16 -9.41
N THR A 18 15.00 -11.10 -10.30
CA THR A 18 13.98 -11.78 -11.12
C THR A 18 12.86 -12.35 -10.25
N LEU A 19 11.65 -12.46 -10.82
CA LEU A 19 10.46 -13.05 -10.17
C LEU A 19 10.59 -14.57 -9.90
N LYS A 20 11.80 -15.14 -9.87
CA LYS A 20 12.00 -16.57 -9.58
C LYS A 20 11.48 -16.86 -8.16
N GLY A 21 10.52 -17.77 -8.07
CA GLY A 21 9.83 -18.16 -6.84
C GLY A 21 8.60 -17.31 -6.48
N ALA A 22 8.21 -16.36 -7.32
CA ALA A 22 6.82 -15.88 -7.38
C ALA A 22 6.20 -16.43 -8.67
N GLU A 23 4.95 -16.86 -8.63
CA GLU A 23 4.22 -17.29 -9.83
C GLU A 23 3.53 -16.10 -10.50
N ALA A 24 3.07 -15.14 -9.69
CA ALA A 24 2.55 -13.86 -10.15
C ALA A 24 3.02 -12.71 -9.24
N ILE A 25 2.99 -11.50 -9.79
CA ILE A 25 3.04 -10.25 -9.02
C ILE A 25 1.89 -9.33 -9.46
N ALA A 26 1.25 -8.67 -8.50
CA ALA A 26 0.10 -7.82 -8.72
C ALA A 26 0.19 -6.51 -7.91
N MET A 27 -0.43 -5.44 -8.44
CA MET A 27 -0.50 -4.13 -7.79
C MET A 27 -1.79 -3.43 -8.18
N VAL A 28 -2.57 -2.98 -7.18
CA VAL A 28 -3.71 -2.07 -7.40
C VAL A 28 -3.23 -0.62 -7.32
N ASN A 29 -3.59 0.17 -8.34
CA ASN A 29 -3.42 1.61 -8.36
C ASN A 29 -4.78 2.26 -8.06
N ASP A 30 -5.03 2.56 -6.78
CA ASP A 30 -6.28 3.15 -6.26
C ASP A 30 -6.69 4.47 -6.92
N ASP A 31 -5.70 5.25 -7.39
CA ASP A 31 -5.94 6.53 -8.04
C ASP A 31 -6.41 6.30 -9.48
N GLU A 32 -5.71 5.48 -10.27
CA GLU A 32 -6.14 5.12 -11.65
C GLU A 32 -7.31 4.11 -11.72
N ARG A 33 -7.66 3.46 -10.59
CA ARG A 33 -8.57 2.30 -10.49
C ARG A 33 -8.14 1.09 -11.33
N MET A 34 -6.83 0.91 -11.52
CA MET A 34 -6.26 -0.14 -12.36
C MET A 34 -5.60 -1.26 -11.54
N LEU A 35 -5.80 -2.51 -11.95
CA LEU A 35 -4.97 -3.65 -11.53
C LEU A 35 -3.85 -3.85 -12.56
N TYR A 36 -2.61 -3.88 -12.10
CA TYR A 36 -1.47 -4.38 -12.87
C TYR A 36 -1.12 -5.78 -12.37
N MET A 37 -0.86 -6.71 -13.29
CA MET A 37 -0.48 -8.08 -12.99
C MET A 37 0.55 -8.59 -14.01
N ARG A 38 1.49 -9.41 -13.58
CA ARG A 38 2.39 -10.19 -14.44
C ARG A 38 2.59 -11.57 -13.83
N TYR A 39 2.31 -12.62 -14.60
CA TYR A 39 2.73 -13.98 -14.28
C TYR A 39 4.20 -14.19 -14.68
N ALA A 40 4.94 -15.03 -13.96
CA ALA A 40 6.38 -15.20 -14.13
C ALA A 40 6.77 -15.91 -15.43
N ASP A 41 5.87 -16.75 -15.95
CA ASP A 41 5.91 -17.35 -17.29
C ASP A 41 5.57 -16.36 -18.42
N ASN A 42 5.02 -15.19 -18.07
CA ASN A 42 4.46 -14.15 -18.94
C ASN A 42 3.11 -14.53 -19.59
N THR A 43 2.35 -15.44 -18.98
CA THR A 43 0.94 -15.67 -19.30
C THR A 43 0.17 -14.35 -19.23
N ASN A 44 -0.71 -14.13 -20.21
CA ASN A 44 -1.49 -12.90 -20.34
C ASN A 44 -2.60 -12.85 -19.26
N PRO A 45 -2.59 -11.87 -18.33
CA PRO A 45 -3.63 -11.77 -17.31
C PRO A 45 -5.04 -11.56 -17.88
N ALA A 46 -5.13 -11.00 -19.09
CA ALA A 46 -6.41 -10.78 -19.77
C ALA A 46 -7.08 -12.08 -20.28
N THR A 47 -6.46 -13.25 -20.11
CA THR A 47 -7.06 -14.57 -20.41
C THR A 47 -7.25 -15.44 -19.16
N GLN A 48 -7.16 -14.86 -17.96
CA GLN A 48 -7.27 -15.58 -16.69
C GLN A 48 -8.50 -15.11 -15.90
N ASP A 49 -9.15 -16.02 -15.18
CA ASP A 49 -10.25 -15.71 -14.28
C ASP A 49 -9.73 -15.06 -12.99
N ILE A 50 -9.58 -13.73 -13.01
CA ILE A 50 -9.07 -12.94 -11.88
C ILE A 50 -10.22 -12.52 -10.96
N GLN A 51 -10.33 -13.15 -9.80
CA GLN A 51 -11.19 -12.65 -8.71
C GLN A 51 -10.43 -11.66 -7.83
N LEU A 52 -11.03 -10.48 -7.60
CA LEU A 52 -10.54 -9.50 -6.64
C LEU A 52 -11.38 -9.51 -5.36
N SER A 53 -10.71 -9.54 -4.22
CA SER A 53 -11.35 -9.31 -2.92
C SER A 53 -11.35 -7.81 -2.60
N PRO A 54 -12.46 -7.23 -2.12
CA PRO A 54 -12.44 -5.91 -1.51
C PRO A 54 -11.75 -5.96 -0.13
N LYS A 55 -11.25 -4.83 0.37
CA LYS A 55 -10.54 -4.76 1.67
C LYS A 55 -11.49 -4.78 2.88
N PHE A 56 -12.23 -5.87 3.03
CA PHE A 56 -13.15 -6.18 4.13
C PHE A 56 -12.97 -7.64 4.57
N PRO A 57 -13.34 -7.99 5.82
CA PRO A 57 -13.50 -9.39 6.19
C PRO A 57 -14.72 -10.02 5.50
N ASN A 58 -14.69 -11.34 5.24
CA ASN A 58 -15.86 -12.09 4.80
C ASN A 58 -16.92 -12.19 5.92
N VAL A 59 -16.47 -12.37 7.17
CA VAL A 59 -17.33 -12.39 8.37
C VAL A 59 -16.82 -11.37 9.39
N LEU A 60 -17.67 -10.42 9.76
CA LEU A 60 -17.40 -9.43 10.81
C LEU A 60 -18.33 -9.66 12.00
N VAL A 61 -17.74 -9.76 13.18
CA VAL A 61 -18.43 -9.62 14.47
C VAL A 61 -17.95 -8.29 15.06
N ASP A 62 -18.86 -7.34 15.28
CA ASP A 62 -18.57 -6.03 15.88
C ASP A 62 -19.74 -5.59 16.77
N GLY A 63 -19.49 -5.36 18.06
CA GLY A 63 -20.49 -4.88 19.03
C GLY A 63 -21.54 -5.90 19.48
N VAL A 64 -21.52 -7.11 18.92
CA VAL A 64 -22.32 -8.27 19.36
C VAL A 64 -21.42 -9.32 20.01
N HIS A 65 -22.00 -10.21 20.81
CA HIS A 65 -21.26 -11.11 21.70
C HIS A 65 -21.81 -12.54 21.58
N ARG A 66 -21.05 -13.52 22.07
CA ARG A 66 -21.51 -14.91 22.18
C ARG A 66 -21.99 -15.49 20.82
N ILE A 67 -21.27 -15.16 19.75
CA ILE A 67 -21.54 -15.63 18.39
C ILE A 67 -20.74 -16.90 18.13
N VAL A 68 -21.35 -17.93 17.52
CA VAL A 68 -20.65 -19.14 17.08
C VAL A 68 -20.61 -19.18 15.55
N ILE A 69 -19.39 -19.10 14.99
CA ILE A 69 -19.12 -19.30 13.57
C ILE A 69 -18.55 -20.71 13.44
N ARG A 70 -19.32 -21.66 12.91
CA ARG A 70 -18.90 -23.07 12.83
C ARG A 70 -19.10 -23.69 11.45
N GLY A 71 -18.12 -24.49 11.00
CA GLY A 71 -18.30 -25.47 9.92
C GLY A 71 -18.49 -24.88 8.51
N ILE A 72 -18.14 -23.60 8.32
CA ILE A 72 -18.25 -22.89 7.04
C ILE A 72 -16.91 -22.82 6.29
N THR A 73 -17.00 -22.74 4.96
CA THR A 73 -15.87 -22.42 4.09
C THR A 73 -15.88 -20.94 3.73
N VAL A 74 -14.81 -20.23 4.09
CA VAL A 74 -14.57 -18.81 3.85
C VAL A 74 -13.38 -18.67 2.90
N ARG A 75 -13.51 -17.85 1.86
CA ARG A 75 -12.49 -17.73 0.80
C ARG A 75 -12.52 -16.39 0.07
N ASN A 76 -11.41 -16.10 -0.61
CA ASN A 76 -11.23 -14.98 -1.52
C ASN A 76 -11.48 -13.63 -0.81
N GLY A 77 -10.91 -13.51 0.39
CA GLY A 77 -11.12 -12.43 1.37
C GLY A 77 -9.86 -11.61 1.68
N TRP A 78 -10.01 -10.34 2.07
CA TRP A 78 -8.92 -9.66 2.79
C TRP A 78 -8.75 -10.23 4.20
N CYS A 79 -9.83 -10.55 4.90
CA CYS A 79 -9.79 -11.31 6.13
C CYS A 79 -10.90 -12.38 6.12
N GLY A 80 -10.65 -13.57 6.63
CA GLY A 80 -11.68 -14.60 6.77
C GLY A 80 -12.72 -14.24 7.82
N VAL A 81 -12.31 -14.22 9.09
CA VAL A 81 -13.15 -13.87 10.23
C VAL A 81 -12.50 -12.78 11.09
N TYR A 82 -13.25 -11.70 11.33
CA TYR A 82 -12.80 -10.57 12.15
C TYR A 82 -13.68 -10.47 13.40
N LEU A 83 -13.10 -10.76 14.56
CA LEU A 83 -13.74 -10.66 15.86
C LEU A 83 -13.34 -9.35 16.55
N LYS A 84 -14.27 -8.42 16.67
CA LYS A 84 -14.09 -7.08 17.25
C LYS A 84 -15.21 -6.77 18.23
N ASN A 85 -14.91 -6.01 19.29
CA ASN A 85 -15.89 -5.57 20.29
C ASN A 85 -16.82 -6.72 20.75
N THR A 86 -16.24 -7.88 21.05
CA THR A 86 -16.98 -9.13 21.25
C THR A 86 -16.47 -9.89 22.47
N LEU A 87 -17.43 -10.32 23.31
CA LEU A 87 -17.19 -11.22 24.42
C LEU A 87 -17.61 -12.66 24.07
N GLY A 88 -16.73 -13.64 24.24
CA GLY A 88 -17.07 -15.06 24.24
C GLY A 88 -17.48 -15.67 22.88
N SER A 89 -17.06 -15.09 21.76
CA SER A 89 -17.42 -15.62 20.43
C SER A 89 -16.45 -16.73 19.97
N PHE A 90 -16.97 -17.68 19.18
CA PHE A 90 -16.27 -18.87 18.70
C PHE A 90 -16.06 -18.83 17.17
N VAL A 91 -14.90 -19.30 16.71
CA VAL A 91 -14.63 -19.68 15.31
C VAL A 91 -14.12 -21.12 15.30
N GLU A 92 -14.88 -22.02 14.69
CA GLU A 92 -14.70 -23.46 14.91
C GLU A 92 -14.98 -24.33 13.66
N ASP A 93 -14.18 -25.39 13.43
CA ASP A 93 -14.36 -26.31 12.30
C ASP A 93 -14.39 -25.63 10.90
N CYS A 94 -13.93 -24.37 10.78
CA CYS A 94 -14.01 -23.61 9.54
C CYS A 94 -12.82 -23.86 8.61
N LYS A 95 -13.07 -23.81 7.30
CA LYS A 95 -12.02 -23.76 6.27
C LYS A 95 -11.87 -22.33 5.78
N ILE A 96 -10.69 -21.72 5.91
CA ILE A 96 -10.48 -20.29 5.70
C ILE A 96 -9.28 -20.10 4.76
N GLY A 97 -9.55 -19.96 3.46
CA GLY A 97 -8.52 -19.72 2.46
C GLY A 97 -9.01 -19.80 1.00
N PRO A 98 -8.33 -19.15 0.05
CA PRO A 98 -7.24 -18.19 0.25
C PRO A 98 -7.77 -16.87 0.83
N THR A 99 -7.09 -16.35 1.85
CA THR A 99 -7.41 -15.06 2.50
C THR A 99 -6.13 -14.33 2.91
N GLN A 100 -6.06 -13.00 2.77
CA GLN A 100 -4.86 -12.24 3.16
C GLN A 100 -4.57 -12.31 4.69
N HIS A 101 -5.62 -12.43 5.50
CA HIS A 101 -5.53 -12.81 6.91
C HIS A 101 -6.61 -13.86 7.21
N GLY A 102 -6.29 -14.91 7.95
CA GLY A 102 -7.29 -15.94 8.29
C GLY A 102 -8.31 -15.43 9.32
N ILE A 103 -7.89 -15.34 10.59
CA ILE A 103 -8.73 -14.90 11.70
C ILE A 103 -8.04 -13.74 12.46
N GLN A 104 -8.78 -12.69 12.81
CA GLN A 104 -8.29 -11.60 13.66
C GLN A 104 -9.11 -11.48 14.95
N LEU A 105 -8.41 -11.49 16.09
CA LEU A 105 -8.90 -11.17 17.43
C LEU A 105 -8.54 -9.72 17.72
N ALA A 106 -9.43 -8.81 17.31
CA ALA A 106 -9.20 -7.38 17.23
C ALA A 106 -9.78 -6.60 18.43
N GLU A 107 -10.00 -5.30 18.28
CA GLU A 107 -10.20 -4.36 19.39
C GLU A 107 -11.25 -4.84 20.40
N ASN A 108 -10.85 -4.96 21.66
CA ASN A 108 -11.67 -5.45 22.78
C ASN A 108 -12.22 -6.90 22.66
N ALA A 109 -11.67 -7.76 21.80
CA ALA A 109 -12.05 -9.19 21.81
C ALA A 109 -11.62 -9.87 23.13
N ASP A 110 -12.61 -10.41 23.86
CA ASP A 110 -12.48 -10.94 25.22
C ASP A 110 -13.01 -12.38 25.29
N ARG A 111 -12.21 -13.32 25.82
CA ARG A 111 -12.61 -14.74 26.02
C ARG A 111 -13.17 -15.44 24.77
N CYS A 112 -12.79 -14.98 23.59
CA CYS A 112 -13.14 -15.62 22.32
C CYS A 112 -12.31 -16.89 22.11
N THR A 113 -12.87 -17.87 21.41
CA THR A 113 -12.26 -19.19 21.17
C THR A 113 -12.11 -19.45 19.67
N VAL A 114 -10.90 -19.78 19.23
CA VAL A 114 -10.55 -20.05 17.83
C VAL A 114 -9.91 -21.43 17.77
N ARG A 115 -10.62 -22.44 17.24
CA ARG A 115 -10.16 -23.83 17.29
C ARG A 115 -10.62 -24.75 16.16
N PHE A 116 -9.84 -25.79 15.86
CA PHE A 116 -10.15 -26.78 14.80
C PHE A 116 -10.34 -26.17 13.40
N ASN A 117 -9.79 -24.98 13.16
CA ASN A 117 -9.88 -24.32 11.85
C ASN A 117 -8.70 -24.70 10.95
N ASP A 118 -8.97 -24.74 9.65
CA ASP A 118 -8.08 -25.08 8.55
C ASP A 118 -7.82 -23.79 7.75
N ILE A 119 -6.62 -23.19 7.88
CA ILE A 119 -6.37 -21.77 7.54
C ILE A 119 -5.18 -21.62 6.59
N THR A 120 -5.39 -20.97 5.44
CA THR A 120 -4.33 -20.75 4.46
C THR A 120 -4.43 -19.45 3.65
N LEU A 121 -3.27 -18.90 3.29
CA LEU A 121 -3.14 -17.81 2.31
C LEU A 121 -3.17 -18.38 0.88
N ASN A 122 -2.60 -19.58 0.68
CA ASN A 122 -2.35 -20.22 -0.61
C ASN A 122 -1.89 -19.22 -1.70
N PRO A 123 -0.73 -18.55 -1.50
CA PRO A 123 -0.27 -17.50 -2.39
C PRO A 123 0.24 -18.05 -3.73
N LEU A 124 0.16 -17.23 -4.79
CA LEU A 124 0.82 -17.45 -6.08
C LEU A 124 2.34 -17.18 -5.99
N ALA A 125 3.01 -17.81 -5.02
CA ALA A 125 4.43 -17.71 -4.75
C ALA A 125 4.91 -18.88 -3.89
N HIS A 126 6.20 -19.22 -3.99
CA HIS A 126 6.83 -20.20 -3.12
C HIS A 126 6.79 -19.71 -1.67
N ILE A 127 6.00 -20.39 -0.85
CA ILE A 127 5.91 -20.17 0.60
C ILE A 127 6.99 -20.96 1.36
N ASP A 128 7.48 -22.08 0.80
CA ASP A 128 8.51 -22.92 1.40
C ASP A 128 9.82 -22.14 1.65
N PRO A 129 10.22 -21.89 2.91
CA PRO A 129 11.42 -21.13 3.23
C PRO A 129 12.73 -21.89 2.93
N LYS A 130 12.67 -23.15 2.50
CA LYS A 130 13.81 -23.96 2.05
C LYS A 130 14.14 -23.76 0.57
N GLY A 131 13.20 -23.24 -0.22
CA GLY A 131 13.27 -23.22 -1.69
C GLY A 131 14.41 -22.39 -2.27
N ASP A 132 15.37 -23.08 -2.93
CA ASP A 132 16.47 -22.63 -3.81
C ASP A 132 17.38 -21.45 -3.38
N GLY A 133 17.15 -20.87 -2.20
CA GLY A 133 17.88 -19.70 -1.69
C GLY A 133 17.54 -18.37 -2.39
N ARG A 134 16.65 -18.37 -3.38
CA ARG A 134 16.22 -17.16 -4.11
C ARG A 134 14.70 -16.98 -4.07
N GLY A 135 13.93 -18.06 -4.16
CA GLY A 135 12.47 -18.03 -4.29
C GLY A 135 11.77 -17.32 -3.13
N ASN A 136 11.90 -17.86 -1.91
CA ASN A 136 11.29 -17.22 -0.74
C ASN A 136 11.87 -15.81 -0.52
N TRP A 137 13.15 -15.54 -0.80
CA TRP A 137 13.68 -14.18 -0.62
C TRP A 137 13.13 -13.15 -1.63
N THR A 138 12.73 -13.58 -2.83
CA THR A 138 12.00 -12.74 -3.80
C THR A 138 10.59 -12.43 -3.29
N ASN A 139 9.86 -13.45 -2.82
CA ASN A 139 8.56 -13.31 -2.17
C ASN A 139 8.67 -12.35 -0.96
N TRP A 140 9.67 -12.58 -0.10
CA TRP A 140 9.89 -11.81 1.11
C TRP A 140 10.15 -10.32 0.84
N LEU A 141 11.02 -10.02 -0.13
CA LEU A 141 11.26 -8.66 -0.56
C LEU A 141 10.03 -8.02 -1.22
N ALA A 142 9.23 -8.75 -2.00
CA ALA A 142 8.01 -8.21 -2.58
C ALA A 142 7.07 -7.68 -1.48
N THR A 143 6.72 -8.51 -0.50
CA THR A 143 5.84 -8.16 0.63
C THR A 143 6.42 -7.03 1.48
N LYS A 144 7.65 -7.17 1.99
CA LYS A 144 8.25 -6.25 2.98
C LYS A 144 8.78 -4.94 2.41
N THR A 145 8.96 -4.81 1.08
CA THR A 145 9.52 -3.59 0.46
C THR A 145 8.61 -2.91 -0.56
N HIS A 146 7.62 -3.61 -1.12
CA HIS A 146 6.70 -3.06 -2.13
C HIS A 146 5.21 -3.34 -1.85
N GLY A 147 4.89 -4.38 -1.07
CA GLY A 147 3.53 -4.82 -0.75
C GLY A 147 2.88 -4.12 0.45
N TYR A 148 1.74 -4.66 0.89
CA TYR A 148 0.92 -4.12 1.98
C TYR A 148 1.32 -4.64 3.38
N TRP A 149 2.61 -4.90 3.60
CA TRP A 149 3.16 -5.52 4.81
C TRP A 149 2.57 -6.90 5.10
N ASP A 150 2.62 -7.33 6.36
CA ASP A 150 2.58 -8.75 6.74
C ASP A 150 1.16 -9.35 6.73
N HIS A 151 1.07 -10.66 6.61
CA HIS A 151 -0.18 -11.42 6.37
C HIS A 151 -0.23 -12.62 7.34
N PHE A 152 -1.32 -12.75 8.11
CA PHE A 152 -1.34 -13.61 9.32
C PHE A 152 -2.45 -14.66 9.26
N GLY A 153 -2.13 -15.92 9.58
CA GLY A 153 -3.13 -16.99 9.65
C GLY A 153 -4.12 -16.75 10.81
N ILE A 154 -3.60 -16.52 12.01
CA ILE A 154 -4.37 -16.02 13.15
C ILE A 154 -3.61 -14.84 13.74
N SER A 155 -4.28 -13.74 14.12
CA SER A 155 -3.60 -12.67 14.85
C SER A 155 -4.41 -11.88 15.87
N PHE A 156 -3.68 -11.29 16.82
CA PHE A 156 -4.21 -10.41 17.86
C PHE A 156 -3.92 -8.94 17.52
N ALA A 157 -4.94 -8.09 17.62
CA ALA A 157 -4.90 -6.68 17.26
C ALA A 157 -5.63 -5.82 18.31
N ASP A 158 -4.95 -5.56 19.43
CA ASP A 158 -5.48 -4.80 20.58
C ASP A 158 -6.71 -5.46 21.25
N SER A 159 -6.69 -6.80 21.38
CA SER A 159 -7.71 -7.56 22.13
C SER A 159 -7.60 -7.34 23.65
N THR A 160 -8.67 -7.59 24.41
CA THR A 160 -8.66 -7.46 25.89
C THR A 160 -8.23 -8.73 26.62
N GLY A 161 -8.08 -9.86 25.91
CA GLY A 161 -7.46 -11.07 26.42
C GLY A 161 -8.42 -12.17 26.87
N GLY A 162 -7.87 -13.16 27.58
CA GLY A 162 -8.55 -14.39 27.95
C GLY A 162 -8.90 -15.31 26.79
N ASN A 163 -8.38 -15.01 25.58
CA ASN A 163 -8.73 -15.68 24.35
C ASN A 163 -8.04 -17.04 24.24
N LEU A 164 -8.72 -18.03 23.66
CA LEU A 164 -8.22 -19.39 23.49
C LEU A 164 -8.00 -19.65 21.99
N VAL A 165 -6.75 -19.91 21.59
CA VAL A 165 -6.39 -20.20 20.18
C VAL A 165 -5.74 -21.57 20.14
N HIS A 166 -6.49 -22.62 19.76
CA HIS A 166 -6.00 -23.98 19.90
C HIS A 166 -6.44 -25.00 18.86
N ASP A 167 -5.63 -26.03 18.59
CA ASP A 167 -5.96 -27.10 17.64
C ASP A 167 -6.33 -26.59 16.24
N ASN A 168 -5.81 -25.43 15.83
CA ASN A 168 -5.93 -24.95 14.44
C ASN A 168 -4.78 -25.50 13.59
N HIS A 169 -5.02 -25.67 12.30
CA HIS A 169 -4.01 -25.91 11.28
C HIS A 169 -3.83 -24.62 10.47
N VAL A 170 -2.69 -23.95 10.63
CA VAL A 170 -2.30 -22.78 9.84
C VAL A 170 -1.21 -23.22 8.87
N HIS A 171 -1.48 -23.20 7.57
CA HIS A 171 -0.56 -23.73 6.57
C HIS A 171 -0.47 -22.86 5.31
N ASP A 172 0.69 -22.91 4.64
CA ASP A 172 0.97 -22.17 3.41
C ASP A 172 0.64 -20.67 3.54
N HIS A 173 1.06 -20.08 4.66
CA HIS A 173 0.77 -18.70 5.06
C HIS A 173 2.06 -17.87 5.17
N TRP A 174 1.95 -16.55 4.98
CA TRP A 174 3.10 -15.66 5.15
C TRP A 174 3.67 -15.72 6.57
N GLY A 175 2.80 -15.47 7.56
CA GLY A 175 3.06 -15.55 9.00
C GLY A 175 1.97 -16.37 9.69
N GLY A 176 2.34 -17.08 10.76
CA GLY A 176 1.51 -18.11 11.37
C GLY A 176 0.48 -17.59 12.38
N ILE A 177 0.84 -17.59 13.66
CA ILE A 177 0.02 -17.01 14.75
C ILE A 177 0.79 -15.87 15.42
N GLU A 178 0.29 -14.65 15.31
CA GLU A 178 1.04 -13.44 15.67
C GLU A 178 0.23 -12.42 16.49
N ASP A 179 0.88 -11.74 17.42
CA ASP A 179 0.33 -10.57 18.10
C ASP A 179 1.04 -9.31 17.59
N HIS A 180 0.28 -8.30 17.16
CA HIS A 180 0.81 -7.01 16.72
C HIS A 180 0.18 -5.82 17.48
N SER A 181 -0.34 -6.10 18.69
CA SER A 181 -1.06 -5.15 19.54
C SER A 181 -0.18 -4.01 20.05
N LYS A 182 -0.75 -2.80 20.04
CA LYS A 182 0.02 -1.57 20.23
C LYS A 182 -0.17 -0.96 21.61
N ASN A 183 -1.35 -1.10 22.19
CA ASN A 183 -1.61 -0.67 23.55
C ASN A 183 -0.85 -1.54 24.56
N ALA A 184 -0.53 -0.96 25.73
CA ALA A 184 0.31 -1.61 26.74
C ALA A 184 -0.47 -2.47 27.75
N ASP A 185 -1.78 -2.67 27.52
CA ASP A 185 -2.73 -3.30 28.44
C ASP A 185 -3.69 -4.27 27.69
N THR A 186 -3.16 -5.03 26.73
CA THR A 186 -3.93 -5.95 25.87
C THR A 186 -3.61 -7.41 26.16
N ASN A 187 -4.45 -8.29 25.62
CA ASN A 187 -4.26 -9.74 25.45
C ASN A 187 -4.12 -10.57 26.75
N ASP A 188 -4.28 -9.96 27.92
CA ASP A 188 -4.09 -10.57 29.24
C ASP A 188 -4.67 -11.99 29.40
N GLY A 189 -3.80 -12.95 29.75
CA GLY A 189 -4.21 -14.33 30.01
C GLY A 189 -4.75 -15.07 28.79
N SER A 190 -4.31 -14.73 27.57
CA SER A 190 -4.65 -15.51 26.36
C SER A 190 -3.78 -16.77 26.27
N LEU A 191 -4.37 -17.88 25.82
CA LEU A 191 -3.74 -19.19 25.72
C LEU A 191 -3.67 -19.61 24.24
N ILE A 192 -2.46 -19.78 23.70
CA ILE A 192 -2.21 -20.20 22.32
C ILE A 192 -1.56 -21.58 22.37
N HIS A 193 -2.31 -22.65 22.12
CA HIS A 193 -1.79 -24.00 22.36
C HIS A 193 -2.22 -25.10 21.39
N HIS A 194 -1.42 -26.15 21.24
CA HIS A 194 -1.76 -27.31 20.39
C HIS A 194 -2.13 -26.94 18.95
N ASN A 195 -1.64 -25.83 18.40
CA ASN A 195 -1.82 -25.50 16.98
C ASN A 195 -0.72 -26.19 16.15
N LEU A 196 -1.07 -26.63 14.93
CA LEU A 196 -0.10 -26.99 13.90
C LEU A 196 0.10 -25.78 12.99
N VAL A 197 1.32 -25.24 12.96
CA VAL A 197 1.71 -24.12 12.11
C VAL A 197 2.78 -24.61 11.14
N GLU A 198 2.51 -24.58 9.84
CA GLU A 198 3.45 -25.12 8.85
C GLU A 198 3.61 -24.36 7.54
N ASN A 199 4.79 -24.51 6.93
CA ASN A 199 5.14 -23.96 5.62
C ASN A 199 4.93 -22.43 5.56
N ILE A 200 5.66 -21.73 6.44
CA ILE A 200 5.48 -20.30 6.72
C ILE A 200 6.64 -19.47 6.14
N ALA A 201 6.34 -18.42 5.38
CA ALA A 201 7.36 -17.65 4.65
C ALA A 201 8.21 -16.72 5.54
N ASP A 202 7.72 -16.31 6.71
CA ASP A 202 8.41 -15.42 7.67
C ASP A 202 8.48 -16.08 9.08
N ASP A 203 7.76 -15.57 10.07
CA ASP A 203 7.81 -16.07 11.46
C ASP A 203 6.58 -16.95 11.79
N GLY A 204 6.80 -18.11 12.42
CA GLY A 204 5.75 -19.11 12.70
C GLY A 204 4.85 -18.73 13.88
N LEU A 205 5.44 -18.34 15.00
CA LEU A 205 4.76 -17.77 16.16
C LEU A 205 5.46 -16.46 16.54
N GLU A 206 4.74 -15.34 16.62
CA GLU A 206 5.32 -14.02 16.96
C GLU A 206 4.49 -13.22 17.97
N PRO A 207 4.76 -13.32 19.29
CA PRO A 207 4.24 -12.36 20.27
C PRO A 207 4.99 -11.01 20.24
N GLU A 208 4.26 -9.93 19.90
CA GLU A 208 4.62 -8.53 20.20
C GLU A 208 3.74 -7.98 21.35
N GLY A 209 4.09 -6.82 21.92
CA GLY A 209 3.11 -6.01 22.65
C GLY A 209 2.86 -6.45 24.09
N SER A 210 1.65 -6.25 24.59
CA SER A 210 1.29 -6.64 25.96
C SER A 210 1.02 -8.14 26.02
N GLN A 211 1.74 -8.86 26.88
CA GLN A 211 1.64 -10.32 27.06
C GLN A 211 1.48 -10.75 28.55
N PRO A 212 0.79 -10.01 29.45
CA PRO A 212 0.64 -10.42 30.83
C PRO A 212 -0.16 -11.71 30.91
N ASN A 213 0.35 -12.69 31.65
CA ASN A 213 -0.24 -14.01 31.86
C ASN A 213 -0.45 -14.84 30.57
N CYS A 214 0.05 -14.39 29.41
CA CYS A 214 -0.10 -15.09 28.14
C CYS A 214 0.74 -16.37 28.09
N GLN A 215 0.19 -17.45 27.52
CA GLN A 215 0.82 -18.76 27.49
C GLN A 215 0.80 -19.32 26.06
N TRP A 216 1.98 -19.57 25.51
CA TRP A 216 2.18 -20.11 24.16
C TRP A 216 2.80 -21.51 24.28
N TYR A 217 1.99 -22.58 24.18
CA TYR A 217 2.45 -23.91 24.62
C TYR A 217 1.92 -25.13 23.85
N ASP A 218 2.64 -26.25 23.89
CA ASP A 218 2.29 -27.51 23.19
C ASP A 218 2.03 -27.35 21.66
N ASN A 219 2.41 -26.22 21.04
CA ASN A 219 2.23 -26.02 19.59
C ASN A 219 3.31 -26.78 18.81
N VAL A 220 2.98 -27.17 17.58
CA VAL A 220 3.94 -27.74 16.62
C VAL A 220 4.14 -26.73 15.50
N VAL A 221 5.37 -26.21 15.37
CA VAL A 221 5.77 -25.34 14.27
C VAL A 221 6.75 -26.08 13.37
N ARG A 222 6.49 -26.12 12.06
CA ARG A 222 7.43 -26.71 11.09
C ARG A 222 7.61 -25.90 9.82
N ASN A 223 8.83 -25.87 9.32
CA ASN A 223 9.18 -25.18 8.07
C ASN A 223 8.83 -23.67 8.03
N ALA A 224 9.47 -22.86 8.88
CA ALA A 224 9.38 -21.39 8.89
C ALA A 224 10.78 -20.73 8.76
N ILE A 225 10.89 -19.44 8.38
CA ILE A 225 12.20 -18.74 8.47
C ILE A 225 12.64 -18.69 9.94
N CYS A 226 11.71 -18.40 10.85
CA CYS A 226 11.89 -18.57 12.29
C CYS A 226 10.68 -19.31 12.87
N GLY A 227 10.93 -20.31 13.71
CA GLY A 227 9.85 -21.05 14.34
C GLY A 227 9.10 -20.22 15.39
N PHE A 228 9.83 -19.53 16.26
CA PHE A 228 9.26 -18.67 17.29
C PHE A 228 10.07 -17.37 17.44
N ARG A 229 9.44 -16.22 17.24
CA ARG A 229 10.07 -14.90 17.33
C ARG A 229 9.47 -14.10 18.48
N ILE A 230 10.24 -13.87 19.53
CA ILE A 230 9.85 -13.00 20.62
C ILE A 230 10.20 -11.57 20.23
N LYS A 231 9.18 -10.81 19.84
CA LYS A 231 9.26 -9.37 19.55
C LYS A 231 9.24 -8.55 20.86
N PRO A 232 9.23 -7.18 20.81
CA PRO A 232 9.34 -6.37 22.02
C PRO A 232 8.09 -6.49 22.89
N VAL A 233 8.16 -7.34 23.90
CA VAL A 233 7.12 -7.49 24.92
C VAL A 233 7.11 -6.24 25.80
N LYS A 234 5.92 -5.68 26.02
CA LYS A 234 5.69 -4.43 26.76
C LYS A 234 5.36 -4.69 28.22
N LYS A 235 4.61 -5.75 28.50
CA LYS A 235 4.25 -6.25 29.84
C LYS A 235 4.21 -7.78 29.84
N GLY A 236 4.59 -8.36 30.97
CA GLY A 236 4.50 -9.80 31.27
C GLY A 236 3.88 -10.02 32.65
N PRO A 237 4.05 -11.20 33.28
CA PRO A 237 4.89 -12.31 32.81
C PRO A 237 4.29 -13.01 31.59
N MET A 238 5.14 -13.40 30.62
CA MET A 238 4.75 -14.26 29.49
C MET A 238 5.41 -15.63 29.62
N TYR A 239 4.73 -16.69 29.17
CA TYR A 239 5.18 -18.07 29.28
C TYR A 239 5.17 -18.77 27.90
N ILE A 240 6.25 -19.46 27.55
CA ILE A 240 6.43 -20.19 26.29
C ILE A 240 7.02 -21.57 26.59
N TYR A 241 6.24 -22.65 26.46
CA TYR A 241 6.68 -23.97 26.93
C TYR A 241 6.16 -25.17 26.14
N ARG A 242 6.93 -26.26 26.14
CA ARG A 242 6.56 -27.53 25.48
C ARG A 242 6.25 -27.45 23.98
N ASN A 243 6.54 -26.34 23.30
CA ASN A 243 6.39 -26.25 21.85
C ASN A 243 7.46 -27.13 21.14
N ILE A 244 7.07 -27.77 20.03
CA ILE A 244 7.99 -28.52 19.17
C ILE A 244 8.18 -27.73 17.87
N ILE A 245 9.38 -27.19 17.67
CA ILE A 245 9.71 -26.27 16.58
C ILE A 245 10.77 -26.90 15.68
N TYR A 246 10.44 -27.35 14.46
CA TYR A 246 11.40 -28.13 13.68
C TYR A 246 11.54 -27.75 12.21
N ASP A 247 12.70 -28.06 11.64
CA ASP A 247 13.04 -27.83 10.22
C ASP A 247 12.93 -26.33 9.80
N CYS A 248 12.96 -25.43 10.78
CA CYS A 248 12.90 -23.98 10.63
C CYS A 248 14.31 -23.39 10.45
N GLY A 249 14.41 -22.17 9.93
CA GLY A 249 15.70 -21.47 9.78
C GLY A 249 16.36 -21.15 11.12
N GLU A 250 15.59 -20.66 12.08
CA GLU A 250 15.94 -20.35 13.48
C GLU A 250 14.91 -20.98 14.42
N GLY A 251 15.34 -21.38 15.63
CA GLY A 251 14.46 -21.90 16.68
C GLY A 251 13.71 -20.76 17.37
N PHE A 252 14.41 -20.07 18.26
CA PHE A 252 13.96 -18.84 18.93
C PHE A 252 14.73 -17.62 18.45
N ARG A 253 14.03 -16.55 18.07
CA ARG A 253 14.58 -15.24 17.71
C ARG A 253 14.14 -14.18 18.72
N ASN A 254 15.10 -13.55 19.39
CA ASN A 254 14.86 -12.42 20.28
C ASN A 254 15.02 -11.09 19.54
N PHE A 255 14.06 -10.18 19.73
CA PHE A 255 14.02 -8.88 19.09
C PHE A 255 13.55 -7.80 20.08
N SER A 256 14.44 -6.86 20.45
CA SER A 256 14.16 -5.79 21.41
C SER A 256 14.58 -4.41 20.88
N THR A 257 13.59 -3.67 20.39
CA THR A 257 13.70 -2.26 19.99
C THR A 257 12.92 -1.34 20.95
N SER A 258 12.78 -1.76 22.22
CA SER A 258 11.97 -1.09 23.24
C SER A 258 12.59 -1.36 24.62
N PRO A 259 12.84 -0.33 25.45
CA PRO A 259 13.54 -0.48 26.73
C PRO A 259 12.71 -1.16 27.84
N SER A 260 11.57 -1.78 27.52
CA SER A 260 10.76 -2.53 28.48
C SER A 260 11.47 -3.82 28.88
N LYS A 261 11.30 -4.22 30.14
CA LYS A 261 11.96 -5.40 30.75
C LYS A 261 10.93 -6.30 31.45
N PRO A 262 9.97 -6.88 30.73
CA PRO A 262 9.00 -7.81 31.30
C PRO A 262 9.65 -9.17 31.56
N ASP A 263 9.13 -9.89 32.56
CA ASP A 263 9.48 -11.30 32.74
C ASP A 263 8.97 -12.14 31.56
N VAL A 264 9.85 -12.91 30.93
CA VAL A 264 9.50 -13.85 29.85
C VAL A 264 10.16 -15.20 30.12
N TYR A 265 9.36 -16.25 30.27
CA TYR A 265 9.83 -17.59 30.59
C TYR A 265 9.70 -18.51 29.38
N VAL A 266 10.82 -19.07 28.91
CA VAL A 266 10.90 -20.02 27.79
C VAL A 266 11.48 -21.34 28.28
N TYR A 267 10.64 -22.37 28.46
CA TYR A 267 11.06 -23.59 29.16
C TYR A 267 10.47 -24.88 28.61
N GLN A 268 11.24 -25.98 28.73
CA GLN A 268 10.83 -27.31 28.26
C GLN A 268 10.37 -27.34 26.80
N ASN A 269 10.86 -26.47 25.91
CA ASN A 269 10.59 -26.55 24.47
C ASN A 269 11.62 -27.46 23.79
N THR A 270 11.24 -28.14 22.70
CA THR A 270 12.19 -28.83 21.83
C THR A 270 12.26 -28.14 20.48
N THR A 271 13.46 -27.78 20.00
CA THR A 271 13.63 -27.19 18.66
C THR A 271 14.69 -27.91 17.82
N PHE A 272 14.44 -28.06 16.51
CA PHE A 272 15.45 -28.36 15.50
C PHE A 272 15.54 -27.23 14.47
N ALA A 273 16.57 -26.40 14.62
CA ALA A 273 16.80 -25.21 13.83
C ALA A 273 18.00 -25.37 12.89
N ARG A 274 17.79 -25.10 11.59
CA ARG A 274 18.80 -25.29 10.54
C ARG A 274 20.05 -24.44 10.75
N ARG A 275 19.91 -23.21 11.26
CA ARG A 275 21.02 -22.31 11.56
C ARG A 275 21.32 -22.29 13.06
N SER A 276 20.40 -21.79 13.87
CA SER A 276 20.68 -21.52 15.28
C SER A 276 19.48 -21.73 16.20
N ALA A 277 19.78 -22.24 17.39
CA ALA A 277 18.80 -22.42 18.46
C ALA A 277 18.29 -21.07 18.97
N TYR A 278 19.22 -20.17 19.31
CA TYR A 278 18.95 -18.77 19.61
C TYR A 278 19.44 -17.83 18.49
N SER A 279 18.67 -16.77 18.21
CA SER A 279 19.16 -15.60 17.47
C SER A 279 18.79 -14.29 18.15
N SER A 280 19.62 -13.27 17.94
CA SER A 280 19.38 -11.90 18.43
C SER A 280 19.31 -10.91 17.25
N ASN A 281 18.15 -10.33 17.01
CA ASN A 281 17.90 -9.44 15.86
C ASN A 281 17.36 -8.07 16.31
N SER A 282 18.04 -6.99 15.91
CA SER A 282 17.67 -5.60 16.26
C SER A 282 17.54 -5.37 17.78
N VAL A 283 18.35 -6.06 18.58
CA VAL A 283 18.41 -5.91 20.04
C VAL A 283 19.31 -4.71 20.35
N PHE A 284 18.74 -3.56 20.68
CA PHE A 284 19.49 -2.29 20.84
C PHE A 284 19.67 -1.85 22.30
N ASP A 285 18.92 -2.44 23.22
CA ASP A 285 18.82 -2.06 24.63
C ASP A 285 18.99 -3.29 25.55
N ASP A 286 18.61 -3.14 26.82
CA ASP A 286 18.65 -4.22 27.82
C ASP A 286 17.28 -4.88 28.01
N GLY A 287 16.38 -4.81 27.02
CA GLY A 287 14.98 -5.26 27.15
C GLY A 287 14.83 -6.76 27.43
N LEU A 288 15.78 -7.58 26.94
CA LEU A 288 15.80 -9.03 27.17
C LEU A 288 16.29 -9.44 28.57
N LYS A 289 16.65 -8.51 29.46
CA LYS A 289 17.32 -8.85 30.73
C LYS A 289 16.49 -9.77 31.65
N ASN A 290 15.17 -9.66 31.58
CA ASN A 290 14.24 -10.50 32.36
C ASN A 290 13.68 -11.68 31.52
N TYR A 291 14.36 -12.08 30.45
CA TYR A 291 14.03 -13.29 29.71
C TYR A 291 14.77 -14.48 30.35
N HIS A 292 14.14 -15.65 30.39
CA HIS A 292 14.57 -16.82 31.16
C HIS A 292 14.42 -18.10 30.34
N TYR A 293 15.52 -18.78 30.02
CA TYR A 293 15.56 -20.01 29.21
C TYR A 293 15.98 -21.23 30.04
N TYR A 294 15.06 -22.14 30.35
CA TYR A 294 15.35 -23.30 31.21
C TYR A 294 14.89 -24.65 30.67
N ASN A 295 15.71 -25.69 30.86
CA ASN A 295 15.43 -27.08 30.47
C ASN A 295 15.04 -27.31 28.99
N ASN A 296 15.35 -26.41 28.06
CA ASN A 296 14.98 -26.61 26.65
C ASN A 296 15.94 -27.57 25.93
N LEU A 297 15.45 -28.27 24.90
CA LEU A 297 16.25 -29.17 24.05
C LEU A 297 16.42 -28.57 22.65
N PHE A 298 17.66 -28.21 22.30
CA PHE A 298 17.99 -27.40 21.14
C PHE A 298 18.94 -28.11 20.17
N PHE A 299 18.44 -28.60 19.04
CA PHE A 299 19.24 -29.06 17.91
C PHE A 299 19.53 -27.90 16.94
N GLY A 300 20.79 -27.70 16.54
CA GLY A 300 21.13 -26.72 15.51
C GLY A 300 22.63 -26.64 15.18
N SER A 301 22.99 -25.90 14.13
CA SER A 301 24.41 -25.77 13.73
C SER A 301 25.20 -24.75 14.58
N ASN A 302 24.53 -23.96 15.41
CA ASN A 302 25.12 -23.03 16.38
C ASN A 302 24.16 -22.82 17.57
N PRO A 303 24.58 -22.85 18.85
CA PRO A 303 23.69 -22.52 19.97
C PRO A 303 23.18 -21.07 19.93
N TRP A 304 24.00 -20.08 19.53
CA TRP A 304 23.59 -18.68 19.47
C TRP A 304 24.19 -17.88 18.30
N SER A 305 23.36 -17.05 17.67
CA SER A 305 23.73 -16.22 16.52
C SER A 305 23.27 -14.76 16.67
N ASN A 306 23.99 -13.83 16.02
CA ASN A 306 23.68 -12.41 16.10
C ASN A 306 23.46 -11.75 14.74
N ALA A 307 22.44 -10.90 14.62
CA ALA A 307 22.31 -9.97 13.51
C ALA A 307 23.30 -8.80 13.66
N LYS A 308 23.72 -8.21 12.54
CA LYS A 308 24.62 -7.04 12.57
C LYS A 308 23.94 -5.87 13.31
N LYS A 309 24.65 -5.30 14.30
CA LYS A 309 24.23 -4.21 15.22
C LYS A 309 23.31 -4.59 16.39
N SER A 310 22.94 -5.86 16.56
CA SER A 310 22.36 -6.33 17.83
C SER A 310 23.43 -6.36 18.94
N LYS A 311 23.03 -6.15 20.20
CA LYS A 311 23.85 -6.44 21.39
C LYS A 311 24.17 -7.94 21.52
N LEU A 312 25.10 -8.27 22.42
CA LEU A 312 25.33 -9.64 22.91
C LEU A 312 24.15 -10.12 23.80
N PRO A 313 24.03 -11.42 24.09
CA PRO A 313 23.02 -11.95 25.01
C PRO A 313 23.15 -11.35 26.41
N ASN A 314 22.01 -10.97 26.99
CA ASN A 314 21.92 -10.38 28.32
C ASN A 314 20.71 -10.92 29.12
N TRP A 315 20.12 -12.02 28.66
CA TRP A 315 19.05 -12.77 29.34
C TRP A 315 19.60 -13.86 30.26
N HIS A 316 18.73 -14.49 31.05
CA HIS A 316 19.08 -15.67 31.84
C HIS A 316 18.86 -16.95 31.04
N GLY A 317 19.83 -17.84 30.99
CA GLY A 317 19.68 -19.19 30.41
C GLY A 317 20.44 -20.22 31.25
N ASP A 318 19.84 -21.37 31.55
CA ASP A 318 20.49 -22.45 32.28
C ASP A 318 19.82 -23.83 32.08
N TYR A 319 20.51 -24.92 32.39
CA TYR A 319 20.03 -26.32 32.29
C TYR A 319 19.44 -26.72 30.92
N ASN A 320 19.76 -25.98 29.85
CA ASN A 320 19.37 -26.32 28.48
C ASN A 320 20.29 -27.41 27.91
N VAL A 321 19.85 -28.09 26.85
CA VAL A 321 20.63 -29.14 26.17
C VAL A 321 20.77 -28.80 24.70
N PHE A 322 21.96 -28.38 24.29
CA PHE A 322 22.28 -28.02 22.92
C PHE A 322 22.93 -29.22 22.21
N VAL A 323 22.45 -29.57 21.02
CA VAL A 323 22.94 -30.69 20.21
C VAL A 323 23.38 -30.18 18.85
N ARG A 324 24.67 -30.35 18.54
CA ARG A 324 25.26 -29.86 17.29
C ARG A 324 24.73 -30.63 16.09
N THR A 325 24.19 -29.91 15.10
CA THR A 325 23.80 -30.48 13.80
C THR A 325 24.69 -29.90 12.70
N GLY A 326 25.67 -30.69 12.26
CA GLY A 326 26.65 -30.28 11.24
C GLY A 326 27.81 -29.43 11.74
N ASP A 327 28.69 -29.07 10.81
CA ASP A 327 30.10 -28.78 11.12
C ASP A 327 30.44 -27.28 11.13
N SER A 328 29.44 -26.42 11.36
CA SER A 328 29.63 -24.96 11.39
C SER A 328 30.71 -24.55 12.39
N SER A 329 31.69 -23.75 11.93
CA SER A 329 32.78 -23.25 12.77
C SER A 329 32.37 -22.12 13.74
N ASP A 330 31.10 -21.72 13.72
CA ASP A 330 30.54 -20.79 14.70
C ASP A 330 29.94 -21.49 15.94
N TRP A 331 29.78 -22.82 15.93
CA TRP A 331 29.24 -23.57 17.08
C TRP A 331 30.04 -23.31 18.35
N ASP A 332 31.36 -23.53 18.30
CA ASP A 332 32.24 -23.45 19.47
C ASP A 332 32.41 -21.98 19.95
N LYS A 333 32.39 -21.01 19.02
CA LYS A 333 32.35 -19.57 19.32
C LYS A 333 31.03 -19.16 20.01
N GLY A 334 29.90 -19.74 19.60
CA GLY A 334 28.61 -19.53 20.23
C GLY A 334 28.59 -19.98 21.69
N ILE A 335 29.20 -21.15 21.98
CA ILE A 335 29.42 -21.62 23.35
C ILE A 335 30.30 -20.65 24.14
N GLU A 336 31.41 -20.20 23.55
CA GLU A 336 32.32 -19.26 24.20
C GLU A 336 31.62 -17.96 24.58
N ILE A 337 30.86 -17.35 23.66
CA ILE A 337 30.15 -16.09 23.89
C ILE A 337 29.05 -16.25 24.96
N LEU A 338 28.27 -17.34 24.95
CA LEU A 338 27.28 -17.60 26.00
C LEU A 338 27.95 -17.65 27.38
N LYS A 339 29.05 -18.39 27.51
CA LYS A 339 29.83 -18.49 28.76
C LYS A 339 30.45 -17.15 29.17
N GLN A 340 30.99 -16.37 28.23
CA GLN A 340 31.51 -15.02 28.49
C GLN A 340 30.44 -14.03 28.96
N GLN A 341 29.16 -14.26 28.63
CA GLN A 341 28.03 -13.47 29.16
C GLN A 341 27.40 -14.07 30.42
N GLY A 342 27.92 -15.20 30.93
CA GLY A 342 27.39 -15.89 32.12
C GLY A 342 26.12 -16.70 31.88
N LEU A 343 25.79 -17.00 30.61
CA LEU A 343 24.65 -17.82 30.24
C LEU A 343 25.02 -19.30 30.16
N ASP A 344 24.01 -20.14 30.35
CA ASP A 344 24.05 -21.58 30.16
C ASP A 344 25.15 -22.33 30.99
N PRO A 345 25.34 -22.01 32.29
CA PRO A 345 26.45 -22.56 33.09
C PRO A 345 26.31 -24.06 33.43
N ASN A 346 25.10 -24.57 33.68
CA ASN A 346 24.82 -25.99 33.92
C ASN A 346 24.31 -26.70 32.65
N SER A 347 24.16 -25.99 31.54
CA SER A 347 23.66 -26.51 30.27
C SER A 347 24.64 -27.48 29.58
N LYS A 348 24.10 -28.50 28.92
CA LYS A 348 24.91 -29.51 28.21
C LYS A 348 25.10 -29.13 26.74
N PHE A 349 26.33 -29.23 26.25
CA PHE A 349 26.68 -29.02 24.83
C PHE A 349 27.17 -30.33 24.22
N ILE A 350 26.34 -30.92 23.35
CA ILE A 350 26.47 -32.28 22.83
C ILE A 350 27.04 -32.27 21.41
N LYS A 351 28.03 -33.15 21.15
CA LYS A 351 28.72 -33.29 19.86
C LYS A 351 27.78 -33.79 18.76
N ALA A 352 28.11 -33.43 17.52
CA ALA A 352 27.40 -33.91 16.32
C ALA A 352 27.44 -35.45 16.22
N GLY A 353 26.39 -36.03 15.65
CA GLY A 353 26.22 -37.49 15.54
C GLY A 353 25.73 -38.19 16.82
N THR A 354 25.62 -37.49 17.95
CA THR A 354 25.09 -38.10 19.20
C THR A 354 23.58 -38.37 19.08
N VAL A 355 23.14 -39.60 19.34
CA VAL A 355 21.73 -40.02 19.24
C VAL A 355 20.93 -39.63 20.49
N VAL A 356 20.32 -38.44 20.46
CA VAL A 356 19.55 -37.87 21.58
C VAL A 356 18.03 -38.17 21.47
N VAL A 357 17.50 -38.37 20.27
CA VAL A 357 16.08 -38.65 19.98
C VAL A 357 15.94 -39.80 18.97
N LYS A 358 14.75 -40.40 18.85
CA LYS A 358 14.52 -41.60 18.03
C LYS A 358 14.89 -41.43 16.55
N ASP A 359 14.47 -40.33 15.91
CA ASP A 359 14.82 -40.04 14.51
C ASP A 359 14.80 -38.52 14.25
N LEU A 360 15.95 -37.91 13.97
CA LEU A 360 16.04 -36.49 13.63
C LEU A 360 15.81 -36.21 12.12
N ALA A 361 15.95 -37.23 11.27
CA ALA A 361 15.73 -37.14 9.83
C ALA A 361 14.25 -37.32 9.44
N LYS A 362 13.48 -38.04 10.26
CA LYS A 362 12.01 -38.06 10.26
C LYS A 362 11.49 -37.51 11.60
N PRO A 363 11.51 -36.18 11.81
CA PRO A 363 11.50 -35.50 13.12
C PRO A 363 10.58 -36.10 14.20
N ASN A 364 11.12 -37.08 14.92
CA ASN A 364 10.56 -37.74 16.08
C ASN A 364 11.48 -37.44 17.27
N PHE A 365 10.99 -36.55 18.14
CA PHE A 365 11.74 -35.99 19.27
C PHE A 365 11.61 -36.80 20.56
N GLU A 366 11.10 -38.03 20.50
CA GLU A 366 11.02 -38.91 21.66
C GLU A 366 12.45 -39.29 22.10
N LEU A 367 12.74 -39.13 23.40
CA LEU A 367 14.09 -39.36 23.92
C LEU A 367 14.46 -40.86 23.82
N THR A 368 15.71 -41.14 23.42
CA THR A 368 16.26 -42.50 23.50
C THR A 368 16.66 -42.86 24.93
N SER A 369 16.83 -44.16 25.22
CA SER A 369 17.28 -44.62 26.55
C SER A 369 18.66 -44.07 26.94
N GLN A 370 19.53 -43.82 25.95
CA GLN A 370 20.87 -43.24 26.12
C GLN A 370 20.91 -41.71 25.90
N SER A 371 19.75 -41.06 25.82
CA SER A 371 19.66 -39.63 25.50
C SER A 371 20.29 -38.76 26.58
N ALA A 372 21.25 -37.91 26.18
CA ALA A 372 21.91 -36.96 27.06
C ALA A 372 20.97 -35.87 27.64
N ALA A 373 19.77 -35.73 27.06
CA ALA A 373 18.71 -34.85 27.56
C ALA A 373 17.94 -35.43 28.76
N ARG A 374 18.09 -36.73 29.05
CA ARG A 374 17.50 -37.35 30.23
C ARG A 374 18.16 -36.83 31.51
N ASN A 375 17.35 -36.53 32.53
CA ASN A 375 17.80 -35.95 33.80
C ASN A 375 18.81 -34.78 33.61
N ALA A 376 18.59 -33.93 32.60
CA ALA A 376 19.47 -32.83 32.23
C ALA A 376 18.96 -31.46 32.67
N GLY A 377 17.63 -31.33 32.79
CA GLY A 377 16.94 -30.19 33.36
C GLY A 377 16.88 -30.25 34.88
N THR A 378 16.51 -29.13 35.49
CA THR A 378 16.33 -28.97 36.95
C THR A 378 14.85 -28.77 37.32
N ASN A 379 14.51 -28.83 38.61
CA ASN A 379 13.23 -28.29 39.08
C ASN A 379 13.26 -26.75 38.98
N ILE A 380 12.69 -26.23 37.89
CA ILE A 380 12.59 -24.77 37.64
C ILE A 380 11.82 -24.08 38.78
N SER A 381 10.76 -24.69 39.31
CA SER A 381 9.95 -24.14 40.40
C SER A 381 10.76 -23.84 41.65
N LYS A 382 11.73 -24.70 41.97
CA LYS A 382 12.71 -24.50 43.06
C LYS A 382 13.79 -23.49 42.67
N LEU A 383 14.28 -23.53 41.42
CA LEU A 383 15.31 -22.60 40.92
C LEU A 383 14.88 -21.13 41.02
N ILE A 384 13.60 -20.82 40.74
CA ILE A 384 13.07 -19.44 40.72
C ILE A 384 12.09 -19.12 41.86
N GLY A 385 11.84 -20.06 42.78
CA GLY A 385 10.94 -19.87 43.94
C GLY A 385 9.43 -19.78 43.62
N LYS A 386 9.00 -20.10 42.39
CA LYS A 386 7.58 -20.15 41.98
C LYS A 386 7.35 -21.21 40.91
N THR A 387 6.27 -21.99 41.02
CA THR A 387 5.84 -22.89 39.94
C THR A 387 5.39 -22.06 38.74
N LEU A 388 5.86 -22.43 37.54
CA LEU A 388 5.43 -21.84 36.27
C LEU A 388 4.28 -22.67 35.66
N PRO A 389 3.40 -22.07 34.83
CA PRO A 389 2.33 -22.78 34.14
C PRO A 389 2.84 -24.03 33.39
N GLY A 390 2.16 -25.15 33.55
CA GLY A 390 2.51 -26.41 32.92
C GLY A 390 3.62 -27.20 33.61
N LEU A 391 4.09 -26.79 34.79
CA LEU A 391 5.06 -27.50 35.63
C LEU A 391 4.45 -28.07 36.94
N GLU A 392 3.12 -28.15 37.03
CA GLU A 392 2.38 -28.61 38.21
C GLU A 392 2.50 -30.13 38.43
N ASP A 393 2.68 -30.89 37.34
CA ASP A 393 2.92 -32.34 37.36
C ASP A 393 4.19 -32.69 38.15
N ALA A 394 4.08 -33.68 39.04
CA ALA A 394 5.15 -34.19 39.89
C ALA A 394 6.45 -34.52 39.12
N LYS A 395 6.37 -34.93 37.84
CA LYS A 395 7.55 -35.19 37.01
C LYS A 395 8.44 -33.96 36.81
N TYR A 396 7.86 -32.76 36.83
CA TYR A 396 8.59 -31.48 36.76
C TYR A 396 9.06 -30.99 38.14
N GLN A 397 8.63 -31.64 39.23
CA GLN A 397 8.98 -31.31 40.62
C GLN A 397 10.15 -32.16 41.18
N SER A 398 10.51 -33.25 40.49
CA SER A 398 11.75 -34.00 40.66
C SER A 398 12.98 -33.09 40.61
N ALA A 399 14.03 -33.38 41.39
CA ALA A 399 15.23 -32.53 41.47
C ALA A 399 15.97 -32.43 40.12
N ASN A 400 16.08 -33.56 39.42
CA ASN A 400 16.49 -33.63 38.02
C ASN A 400 15.25 -33.93 37.18
N VAL A 401 15.20 -33.37 35.97
CA VAL A 401 14.07 -33.48 35.03
C VAL A 401 14.63 -33.73 33.64
N ASP A 402 13.88 -34.40 32.77
CA ASP A 402 14.24 -34.47 31.35
C ASP A 402 14.12 -33.06 30.71
N ALA A 403 15.03 -32.74 29.80
CA ALA A 403 15.05 -31.47 29.06
C ALA A 403 14.32 -31.59 27.72
N GLY A 404 13.45 -30.63 27.43
CA GLY A 404 12.63 -30.54 26.22
C GLY A 404 11.15 -30.91 26.46
N THR A 405 10.37 -30.89 25.38
CA THR A 405 8.91 -31.09 25.42
C THR A 405 8.50 -32.47 25.95
N LEU A 406 9.27 -33.50 25.62
CA LEU A 406 8.90 -34.90 25.83
C LEU A 406 9.79 -35.53 26.90
N SER A 407 9.18 -35.98 27.99
CA SER A 407 9.84 -36.85 28.96
C SER A 407 10.16 -38.21 28.33
N PHE A 408 11.17 -38.92 28.83
CA PHE A 408 11.51 -40.25 28.34
C PHE A 408 10.32 -41.21 28.45
N GLY A 409 9.96 -41.84 27.33
CA GLY A 409 8.77 -42.69 27.20
C GLY A 409 7.49 -41.98 26.76
N GLN A 410 7.47 -40.63 26.74
CA GLN A 410 6.36 -39.86 26.17
C GLN A 410 6.48 -39.82 24.64
N SER A 411 5.41 -40.16 23.93
CA SER A 411 5.36 -40.15 22.45
C SER A 411 5.24 -38.75 21.85
N MET A 412 5.56 -38.59 20.56
CA MET A 412 5.22 -37.39 19.80
C MET A 412 3.72 -37.06 19.88
N PRO A 413 3.32 -35.81 20.12
CA PRO A 413 1.91 -35.42 20.19
C PRO A 413 1.29 -35.37 18.79
N LYS A 414 0.03 -35.79 18.67
CA LYS A 414 -0.79 -35.57 17.48
C LYS A 414 -1.37 -34.16 17.56
N VAL A 415 -0.93 -33.28 16.66
CA VAL A 415 -1.29 -31.86 16.63
C VAL A 415 -1.68 -31.49 15.19
N PRO A 416 -2.88 -30.90 14.94
CA PRO A 416 -3.95 -30.66 15.91
C PRO A 416 -4.48 -31.95 16.54
N ARG A 417 -5.00 -31.85 17.77
CA ARG A 417 -5.69 -32.99 18.39
C ARG A 417 -7.03 -33.21 17.70
N ASN A 418 -7.50 -34.46 17.69
CA ASN A 418 -8.87 -34.71 17.29
C ASN A 418 -9.81 -34.27 18.42
N ARG A 419 -10.93 -33.64 18.06
CA ARG A 419 -12.00 -33.21 18.97
C ARG A 419 -12.38 -34.30 19.98
N ASN A 420 -12.51 -35.54 19.50
CA ASN A 420 -12.98 -36.67 20.29
C ASN A 420 -11.91 -37.23 21.26
N ASP A 421 -10.66 -36.78 21.14
CA ASP A 421 -9.54 -37.21 21.99
C ASP A 421 -9.35 -36.27 23.20
N ILE A 422 -10.24 -35.27 23.40
CA ILE A 422 -10.15 -34.23 24.45
C ILE A 422 -11.33 -34.39 25.41
N SER A 423 -11.05 -34.78 26.66
CA SER A 423 -12.05 -35.02 27.72
C SER A 423 -12.86 -33.78 28.10
N ASP A 424 -12.17 -32.66 28.31
CA ASP A 424 -12.74 -31.44 28.93
C ASP A 424 -13.03 -30.35 27.90
N LEU A 425 -13.40 -30.77 26.67
CA LEU A 425 -13.64 -29.84 25.57
C LEU A 425 -15.00 -29.13 25.73
N ALA A 426 -14.98 -27.93 26.30
CA ALA A 426 -16.16 -27.07 26.39
C ALA A 426 -16.87 -26.92 25.03
N GLU A 427 -18.19 -27.11 24.98
CA GLU A 427 -18.97 -27.00 23.75
C GLU A 427 -18.91 -25.59 23.14
N ALA A 428 -19.03 -25.48 21.82
CA ALA A 428 -19.21 -24.16 21.20
C ALA A 428 -20.59 -23.62 21.57
N GLY A 429 -20.62 -22.46 22.22
CA GLY A 429 -21.80 -21.98 22.94
C GLY A 429 -21.65 -22.01 24.46
N TYR A 430 -20.60 -22.64 25.00
CA TYR A 430 -20.21 -22.45 26.39
C TYR A 430 -19.59 -21.05 26.57
N PHE A 431 -20.44 -20.10 26.92
CA PHE A 431 -20.09 -18.69 27.02
C PHE A 431 -19.66 -18.28 28.44
N PRO A 432 -18.90 -17.18 28.58
CA PRO A 432 -18.84 -16.43 29.83
C PRO A 432 -20.26 -16.11 30.32
N ALA A 433 -20.47 -16.26 31.64
CA ALA A 433 -21.76 -16.13 32.34
C ALA A 433 -22.57 -14.90 31.89
N ALA A 434 -23.91 -14.95 32.01
CA ALA A 434 -24.80 -13.94 31.43
C ALA A 434 -24.43 -12.49 31.83
N ASP A 435 -24.08 -12.30 33.09
CA ASP A 435 -23.64 -11.08 33.76
C ASP A 435 -22.16 -10.72 33.58
N ALA A 436 -21.36 -11.60 32.95
CA ALA A 436 -19.93 -11.44 32.79
C ALA A 436 -19.59 -10.14 32.05
N LYS A 437 -19.09 -9.17 32.81
CA LYS A 437 -18.55 -7.92 32.26
C LYS A 437 -17.27 -8.21 31.48
N TRP A 438 -16.96 -7.34 30.54
CA TRP A 438 -15.71 -7.35 29.79
C TRP A 438 -14.55 -7.13 30.78
N ARG A 439 -13.40 -7.79 30.57
CA ARG A 439 -12.18 -7.61 31.40
C ARG A 439 -11.75 -6.14 31.47
N ARG A 440 -12.02 -5.37 30.42
CA ARG A 440 -11.91 -3.92 30.37
C ARG A 440 -12.89 -3.36 29.34
N ALA A 441 -13.50 -2.21 29.65
CA ALA A 441 -13.95 -1.28 28.62
C ALA A 441 -12.78 -0.34 28.31
N ILE A 442 -12.17 -0.45 27.14
CA ILE A 442 -11.24 0.60 26.67
C ILE A 442 -12.10 1.83 26.38
N PRO A 443 -11.83 3.02 26.96
CA PRO A 443 -12.64 4.20 26.71
C PRO A 443 -12.60 4.63 25.24
N ASP A 444 -13.65 5.30 24.76
CA ASP A 444 -13.72 5.97 23.43
C ASP A 444 -12.80 7.20 23.35
N GLU A 445 -11.52 7.06 23.70
CA GLU A 445 -10.52 8.09 23.50
C GLU A 445 -10.20 8.24 22.01
N LYS A 446 -10.71 9.33 21.43
CA LYS A 446 -10.47 9.80 20.07
C LYS A 446 -8.99 10.18 19.87
N GLY A 447 -8.13 9.16 19.81
CA GLY A 447 -6.67 9.31 19.70
C GLY A 447 -5.88 8.01 19.59
N SER A 448 -6.48 6.83 19.80
CA SER A 448 -5.79 5.55 19.59
C SER A 448 -5.38 5.36 18.12
N ASN A 449 -4.07 5.37 17.88
CA ASN A 449 -3.51 5.06 16.56
C ASN A 449 -3.43 3.54 16.35
N THR A 450 -4.59 2.88 16.23
CA THR A 450 -4.63 1.51 15.73
C THR A 450 -4.04 1.48 14.31
N THR A 451 -3.26 0.45 13.98
CA THR A 451 -2.55 0.37 12.69
C THR A 451 -3.01 -0.73 11.75
N GLY A 452 -4.04 -1.49 12.14
CA GLY A 452 -5.02 -1.89 11.14
C GLY A 452 -5.54 -0.60 10.48
N SER A 453 -5.52 -0.50 9.15
CA SER A 453 -6.21 0.61 8.48
C SER A 453 -7.69 0.53 8.90
N PRO A 454 -8.29 1.59 9.48
CA PRO A 454 -9.62 1.48 10.07
C PRO A 454 -10.60 0.91 9.04
N MET A 455 -11.25 -0.20 9.39
CA MET A 455 -12.18 -0.87 8.47
C MET A 455 -13.26 0.11 8.04
N LYS A 456 -13.47 0.20 6.73
CA LYS A 456 -14.52 1.04 6.16
C LYS A 456 -15.87 0.42 6.54
N VAL A 457 -16.70 1.18 7.23
CA VAL A 457 -18.00 0.72 7.73
C VAL A 457 -19.04 0.69 6.59
N ALA A 458 -20.16 -0.01 6.79
CA ALA A 458 -21.19 -0.25 5.77
C ALA A 458 -21.64 1.00 4.98
N ASN A 459 -21.70 2.17 5.60
CA ASN A 459 -22.09 3.43 4.93
C ASN A 459 -21.05 3.98 3.93
N GLU A 460 -19.85 3.38 3.82
CA GLU A 460 -18.94 3.63 2.70
C GLU A 460 -19.16 2.66 1.52
N ILE A 461 -19.91 1.57 1.69
CA ILE A 461 -20.03 0.49 0.70
C ILE A 461 -20.82 0.93 -0.55
N SER A 462 -21.95 1.65 -0.40
CA SER A 462 -22.79 2.08 -1.54
C SER A 462 -21.98 2.80 -2.65
N ARG A 463 -21.05 3.66 -2.24
CA ARG A 463 -20.13 4.42 -3.11
C ARG A 463 -19.22 3.56 -4.01
N TYR A 464 -19.12 2.25 -3.77
CA TYR A 464 -18.28 1.32 -4.55
C TYR A 464 -19.06 0.33 -5.41
N TRP A 465 -20.36 0.09 -5.15
CA TRP A 465 -21.12 -1.02 -5.76
C TRP A 465 -22.31 -0.60 -6.64
N GLU A 466 -22.64 0.70 -6.74
CA GLU A 466 -23.71 1.21 -7.62
C GLU A 466 -23.42 1.03 -9.13
N GLY A 467 -22.21 0.65 -9.53
CA GLY A 467 -21.83 0.39 -10.92
C GLY A 467 -21.64 -1.10 -11.24
N LYS A 468 -22.37 -1.64 -12.22
CA LYS A 468 -22.12 -2.97 -12.80
C LYS A 468 -20.83 -2.95 -13.63
N VAL A 469 -19.67 -3.15 -12.98
CA VAL A 469 -18.38 -3.22 -13.67
C VAL A 469 -18.27 -4.52 -14.48
N LYS A 470 -18.58 -4.46 -15.77
CA LYS A 470 -18.06 -5.44 -16.74
C LYS A 470 -16.57 -5.20 -16.89
N ALA A 471 -15.74 -6.11 -16.37
CA ALA A 471 -14.31 -6.11 -16.63
C ALA A 471 -14.09 -6.34 -18.15
N GLN A 472 -13.56 -5.33 -18.84
CA GLN A 472 -13.17 -5.42 -20.24
C GLN A 472 -11.67 -5.75 -20.32
N PRO A 473 -11.26 -6.87 -20.94
CA PRO A 473 -9.85 -7.26 -21.03
C PRO A 473 -9.06 -6.31 -21.94
N LEU A 474 -8.30 -5.39 -21.34
CA LEU A 474 -7.26 -4.63 -22.03
C LEU A 474 -6.07 -5.53 -22.34
N SER A 475 -6.10 -6.21 -23.48
CA SER A 475 -4.94 -6.94 -24.02
C SER A 475 -3.76 -5.99 -24.28
N GLN A 476 -2.52 -6.49 -24.35
CA GLN A 476 -1.37 -5.64 -24.69
C GLN A 476 -1.49 -4.94 -26.07
N ALA A 477 -2.26 -5.51 -27.00
CA ALA A 477 -2.58 -4.87 -28.28
C ALA A 477 -3.49 -3.62 -28.14
N SER A 478 -4.17 -3.47 -26.99
CA SER A 478 -4.99 -2.29 -26.66
C SER A 478 -4.24 -1.20 -25.89
N MET A 479 -2.98 -1.43 -25.49
CA MET A 479 -2.02 -0.33 -25.27
C MET A 479 -1.54 0.23 -26.62
N LYS A 480 -2.48 0.76 -27.41
CA LYS A 480 -2.17 1.97 -28.17
C LYS A 480 -1.58 2.96 -27.17
N GLN A 481 -0.49 3.63 -27.54
CA GLN A 481 -0.16 4.88 -26.88
C GLN A 481 -1.43 5.74 -26.92
N LYS A 482 -1.85 6.30 -25.79
CA LYS A 482 -3.04 7.14 -25.74
C LYS A 482 -2.80 8.28 -26.73
N GLU A 483 -3.50 8.21 -27.86
CA GLU A 483 -3.22 9.06 -29.00
C GLU A 483 -3.23 10.50 -28.52
N ALA A 484 -2.13 11.21 -28.76
CA ALA A 484 -2.24 12.66 -28.81
C ALA A 484 -3.32 12.97 -29.87
N VAL A 485 -3.92 14.16 -29.83
CA VAL A 485 -4.70 14.62 -30.98
C VAL A 485 -3.68 15.01 -32.06
N GLU A 486 -3.06 13.99 -32.64
CA GLU A 486 -2.05 14.08 -33.67
C GLU A 486 -2.70 14.79 -34.85
N ILE A 487 -2.02 15.83 -35.27
CA ILE A 487 -2.39 16.59 -36.43
C ILE A 487 -2.03 15.67 -37.62
N ALA A 488 -2.92 15.50 -38.60
CA ALA A 488 -2.65 14.54 -39.67
C ALA A 488 -1.35 14.89 -40.43
N ASP A 489 -0.62 13.88 -40.94
CA ASP A 489 0.67 14.11 -41.62
C ASP A 489 0.57 14.97 -42.89
N ASP A 490 -0.64 15.11 -43.44
CA ASP A 490 -0.99 15.83 -44.67
C ASP A 490 -1.54 17.26 -44.45
N VAL A 491 -1.48 17.80 -43.23
CA VAL A 491 -2.00 19.16 -42.96
C VAL A 491 -1.26 20.26 -43.70
N LYS A 492 -2.01 21.30 -44.08
CA LYS A 492 -1.42 22.55 -44.59
C LYS A 492 -0.80 23.33 -43.44
N LEU A 493 0.54 23.41 -43.46
CA LEU A 493 1.33 24.26 -42.57
C LEU A 493 1.48 25.68 -43.13
N GLY A 494 1.61 26.65 -42.23
CA GLY A 494 1.97 28.03 -42.56
C GLY A 494 3.48 28.24 -42.68
N GLU A 495 3.89 29.50 -42.64
CA GLU A 495 5.29 29.90 -42.65
C GLU A 495 6.05 29.34 -41.43
N ASN A 496 7.34 29.07 -41.63
CA ASN A 496 8.23 28.59 -40.58
C ASN A 496 8.66 29.75 -39.68
N LEU A 497 8.32 29.67 -38.40
CA LEU A 497 8.60 30.69 -37.38
C LEU A 497 9.98 30.54 -36.73
N ILE A 498 10.80 29.58 -37.19
CA ILE A 498 12.17 29.40 -36.74
C ILE A 498 13.11 30.33 -37.51
N GLU A 499 13.88 31.16 -36.79
CA GLU A 499 14.99 31.91 -37.36
C GLU A 499 16.14 30.97 -37.77
N ASN A 500 16.70 31.18 -38.96
CA ASN A 500 17.84 30.44 -39.51
C ASN A 500 17.68 28.89 -39.43
N PRO A 501 16.56 28.32 -39.95
CA PRO A 501 16.17 26.92 -39.71
C PRO A 501 17.08 25.87 -40.39
N GLN A 502 17.82 26.32 -41.41
CA GLN A 502 18.77 25.53 -42.20
C GLN A 502 20.23 25.91 -41.92
N PHE A 503 20.50 26.76 -40.91
CA PHE A 503 21.82 27.25 -40.50
C PHE A 503 22.70 27.89 -41.60
N ALA A 504 22.10 28.29 -42.72
CA ALA A 504 22.78 28.89 -43.86
C ALA A 504 23.45 30.24 -43.54
N GLN A 505 23.01 30.90 -42.46
CA GLN A 505 23.72 32.03 -41.87
C GLN A 505 24.57 31.53 -40.70
N HIS A 506 25.88 31.68 -40.77
CA HIS A 506 26.80 31.39 -39.66
C HIS A 506 28.12 32.15 -39.81
N THR A 507 28.93 32.21 -38.75
CA THR A 507 30.27 32.82 -38.78
C THR A 507 31.16 32.13 -37.75
N GLY A 508 31.92 31.12 -38.19
CA GLY A 508 32.51 30.11 -37.30
C GLY A 508 31.44 29.44 -36.45
N ASP A 509 31.75 29.15 -35.19
CA ASP A 509 30.85 28.51 -34.21
C ASP A 509 29.57 29.30 -33.86
N LYS A 510 29.32 30.47 -34.48
CA LYS A 510 28.13 31.30 -34.24
C LYS A 510 27.08 31.09 -35.32
N VAL A 511 25.92 30.60 -34.90
CA VAL A 511 24.72 30.44 -35.73
C VAL A 511 23.65 31.42 -35.23
N PRO A 512 23.36 32.53 -35.95
CA PRO A 512 22.30 33.47 -35.60
C PRO A 512 20.93 32.79 -35.41
N GLY A 513 20.10 33.36 -34.53
CA GLY A 513 18.84 32.76 -34.08
C GLY A 513 18.99 31.63 -33.05
N TRP A 514 20.19 31.07 -32.85
CA TRP A 514 20.38 29.89 -32.00
C TRP A 514 21.41 30.10 -30.88
N LYS A 515 21.12 29.53 -29.70
CA LYS A 515 22.00 29.63 -28.53
C LYS A 515 22.30 28.27 -27.90
N LEU A 516 23.54 27.83 -28.04
CA LEU A 516 24.16 26.79 -27.21
C LEU A 516 24.49 27.39 -25.83
N TYR A 517 24.17 26.66 -24.76
CA TYR A 517 24.51 27.04 -23.38
C TYR A 517 25.58 26.09 -22.81
N ASN A 518 26.57 26.69 -22.14
CA ASN A 518 27.58 25.99 -21.34
C ASN A 518 27.47 26.39 -19.87
N ASN A 519 27.64 25.41 -18.98
CA ASN A 519 27.78 25.59 -17.54
C ASN A 519 29.26 25.45 -17.14
N GLY A 520 29.64 25.80 -15.91
CA GLY A 520 31.05 25.84 -15.47
C GLY A 520 31.87 24.54 -15.61
N GLY A 521 31.22 23.36 -15.68
CA GLY A 521 31.87 22.05 -15.91
C GLY A 521 31.87 21.56 -17.36
N THR A 522 31.42 22.38 -18.32
CA THR A 522 31.14 21.97 -19.71
C THR A 522 31.61 23.02 -20.72
N LYS A 523 32.17 22.56 -21.85
CA LYS A 523 32.69 23.41 -22.93
C LYS A 523 32.27 22.87 -24.30
N HIS A 524 30.97 22.64 -24.47
CA HIS A 524 30.38 22.22 -25.74
C HIS A 524 30.60 23.31 -26.81
N THR A 525 30.98 22.91 -28.03
CA THR A 525 31.08 23.82 -29.19
C THR A 525 29.99 23.50 -30.21
N LEU A 526 29.71 24.46 -31.10
CA LEU A 526 28.66 24.40 -32.11
C LEU A 526 29.31 24.61 -33.48
N HIS A 527 29.04 23.73 -34.43
CA HIS A 527 29.56 23.79 -35.79
C HIS A 527 28.42 23.67 -36.79
N VAL A 528 28.62 24.21 -37.99
CA VAL A 528 27.79 23.86 -39.15
C VAL A 528 28.51 22.76 -39.93
N ASP A 529 27.81 21.66 -40.18
CA ASP A 529 28.35 20.42 -40.74
C ASP A 529 27.61 20.08 -42.04
N THR A 530 28.34 20.15 -43.16
CA THR A 530 27.84 19.86 -44.52
C THR A 530 28.07 18.40 -44.93
N ASN A 531 28.90 17.66 -44.21
CA ASN A 531 29.20 16.25 -44.52
C ASN A 531 28.18 15.34 -43.83
N GLN A 532 27.87 15.63 -42.57
CA GLN A 532 26.88 14.86 -41.82
C GLN A 532 25.52 15.57 -41.87
N VAL A 533 24.70 15.21 -42.86
CA VAL A 533 23.38 15.81 -43.12
C VAL A 533 22.30 14.75 -43.40
N PRO A 534 20.99 15.06 -43.22
CA PRO A 534 19.91 14.25 -43.77
C PRO A 534 19.89 14.29 -45.31
N LYS A 535 19.37 13.24 -45.96
CA LYS A 535 19.22 13.22 -47.42
C LYS A 535 18.32 14.37 -47.89
N GLY A 536 18.84 15.26 -48.73
CA GLY A 536 18.12 16.43 -49.26
C GLY A 536 18.27 17.72 -48.44
N VAL A 537 19.05 17.70 -47.36
CA VAL A 537 19.32 18.87 -46.52
C VAL A 537 20.79 19.30 -46.69
N ALA A 538 21.04 20.61 -46.84
CA ALA A 538 22.36 21.11 -47.24
C ALA A 538 23.41 21.13 -46.11
N GLN A 539 22.99 21.33 -44.86
CA GLN A 539 23.88 21.42 -43.70
C GLN A 539 23.12 21.12 -42.40
N SER A 540 23.84 20.83 -41.32
CA SER A 540 23.29 20.58 -39.98
C SER A 540 24.06 21.31 -38.88
N ALA A 541 23.44 21.51 -37.73
CA ALA A 541 24.09 22.02 -36.53
C ALA A 541 24.68 20.85 -35.73
N ARG A 542 26.01 20.71 -35.72
CA ARG A 542 26.74 19.75 -34.88
C ARG A 542 27.09 20.39 -33.54
N ILE A 543 26.80 19.68 -32.44
CA ILE A 543 27.25 20.02 -31.09
C ILE A 543 28.28 18.99 -30.67
N ASP A 544 29.52 19.44 -30.44
CA ASP A 544 30.58 18.59 -29.92
C ASP A 544 30.57 18.66 -28.39
N MET A 545 30.13 17.58 -27.75
CA MET A 545 29.84 17.57 -26.33
C MET A 545 31.12 17.39 -25.52
N GLN A 546 31.61 18.44 -24.85
CA GLN A 546 32.74 18.35 -23.91
C GLN A 546 32.36 18.66 -22.46
N GLY A 547 32.82 17.84 -21.52
CA GLY A 547 32.61 17.98 -20.08
C GLY A 547 31.32 17.33 -19.57
N THR A 548 31.09 17.37 -18.26
CA THR A 548 29.98 16.70 -17.59
C THR A 548 29.21 17.62 -16.64
N ALA A 549 27.92 17.35 -16.45
CA ALA A 549 27.05 18.09 -15.55
C ALA A 549 25.85 17.25 -15.11
N GLY A 550 25.25 17.59 -13.96
CA GLY A 550 24.05 16.92 -13.41
C GLY A 550 22.75 17.24 -14.15
N GLY A 551 22.78 17.48 -15.47
CA GLY A 551 21.64 17.94 -16.26
C GLY A 551 21.73 17.55 -17.73
N LEU A 552 20.87 18.17 -18.54
CA LEU A 552 20.88 18.06 -20.00
C LEU A 552 21.32 19.39 -20.61
N GLY A 553 22.31 19.32 -21.50
CA GLY A 553 22.77 20.45 -22.30
C GLY A 553 21.64 20.96 -23.21
N GLN A 554 21.77 22.20 -23.65
CA GLN A 554 20.71 22.88 -24.39
C GLN A 554 21.25 23.78 -25.50
N PHE A 555 20.73 23.55 -26.70
CA PHE A 555 20.85 24.38 -27.88
C PHE A 555 19.43 24.81 -28.25
N LEU A 556 19.11 26.11 -28.15
CA LEU A 556 17.72 26.56 -28.21
C LEU A 556 17.49 27.89 -28.91
N GLN A 557 16.25 28.04 -29.38
CA GLN A 557 15.63 29.28 -29.83
C GLN A 557 14.35 29.55 -29.03
N ARG A 558 13.96 30.82 -28.91
CA ARG A 558 12.72 31.28 -28.26
C ARG A 558 11.87 31.99 -29.29
N ILE A 559 10.63 31.56 -29.46
CA ILE A 559 9.71 32.05 -30.48
C ILE A 559 8.41 32.49 -29.79
N TYR A 560 7.94 33.70 -30.08
CA TYR A 560 6.62 34.16 -29.64
C TYR A 560 5.58 33.81 -30.70
N VAL A 561 4.42 33.33 -30.28
CA VAL A 561 3.36 32.80 -31.15
C VAL A 561 1.99 33.38 -30.77
N LYS A 562 1.00 33.19 -31.64
CA LYS A 562 -0.36 33.74 -31.45
C LYS A 562 -1.23 32.73 -30.69
N PRO A 563 -1.84 33.11 -29.55
CA PRO A 563 -2.90 32.32 -28.93
C PRO A 563 -4.07 32.04 -29.88
N GLY A 564 -4.88 31.04 -29.52
CA GLY A 564 -5.99 30.54 -30.34
C GLY A 564 -5.55 29.69 -31.55
N LYS A 565 -4.29 29.25 -31.61
CA LYS A 565 -3.72 28.50 -32.75
C LYS A 565 -2.97 27.25 -32.31
N LYS A 566 -3.00 26.22 -33.17
CA LYS A 566 -2.19 24.99 -33.05
C LYS A 566 -0.92 25.12 -33.89
N TYR A 567 0.17 24.54 -33.41
CA TYR A 567 1.47 24.57 -34.07
C TYR A 567 2.07 23.17 -34.21
N ARG A 568 2.86 22.94 -35.26
CA ARG A 568 3.63 21.71 -35.47
C ARG A 568 5.11 22.05 -35.52
N PHE A 569 5.90 21.38 -34.69
CA PHE A 569 7.36 21.36 -34.81
C PHE A 569 7.82 20.14 -35.61
N THR A 570 8.79 20.31 -36.50
CA THR A 570 9.55 19.21 -37.11
C THR A 570 11.05 19.49 -37.07
N GLY A 571 11.87 18.44 -37.07
CA GLY A 571 13.32 18.58 -37.20
C GLY A 571 14.02 17.24 -37.25
N TYR A 572 15.19 17.15 -37.88
CA TYR A 572 15.99 15.93 -37.92
C TYR A 572 17.04 15.91 -36.80
N LEU A 573 17.26 14.76 -36.17
CA LEU A 573 18.29 14.59 -35.14
C LEU A 573 19.06 13.26 -35.23
N MET A 574 20.35 13.28 -34.87
CA MET A 574 21.28 12.14 -34.91
C MET A 574 22.40 12.29 -33.85
N SER A 575 23.04 11.20 -33.45
CA SER A 575 24.08 11.20 -32.40
C SER A 575 25.02 10.00 -32.48
N ASN A 576 26.32 10.17 -32.20
CA ASN A 576 27.24 9.02 -32.12
C ASN A 576 26.90 8.03 -31.00
N VAL A 577 26.19 8.47 -29.96
CA VAL A 577 25.74 7.65 -28.83
C VAL A 577 24.21 7.56 -28.88
N PRO A 578 23.62 6.42 -29.28
CA PRO A 578 22.17 6.28 -29.37
C PRO A 578 21.43 6.68 -28.09
N GLY A 579 20.35 7.45 -28.25
CA GLY A 579 19.59 8.01 -27.14
C GLY A 579 20.33 9.08 -26.34
N ALA A 580 21.35 9.74 -26.90
CA ALA A 580 22.03 10.86 -26.24
C ALA A 580 21.23 12.16 -26.23
N GLY A 581 20.37 12.41 -27.23
CA GLY A 581 19.59 13.64 -27.35
C GLY A 581 18.14 13.46 -27.79
N LEU A 582 17.40 14.56 -27.73
CA LEU A 582 16.01 14.72 -28.17
C LEU A 582 15.69 16.20 -28.38
N TYR A 583 14.66 16.53 -29.15
CA TYR A 583 14.04 17.85 -29.08
C TYR A 583 13.08 17.90 -27.89
N GLN A 584 13.16 18.98 -27.12
CA GLN A 584 12.26 19.29 -26.02
C GLN A 584 11.60 20.63 -26.30
N ILE A 585 10.29 20.62 -26.48
CA ILE A 585 9.51 21.81 -26.81
C ILE A 585 8.79 22.25 -25.54
N LYS A 586 9.20 23.38 -24.98
CA LYS A 586 8.49 23.99 -23.85
C LYS A 586 7.51 25.02 -24.37
N ILE A 587 6.27 24.97 -23.88
CA ILE A 587 5.22 25.91 -24.27
C ILE A 587 4.77 26.73 -23.06
N TYR A 588 4.46 28.00 -23.27
CA TYR A 588 4.24 28.99 -22.22
C TYR A 588 3.05 29.90 -22.51
N ASN A 589 2.40 30.34 -21.43
CA ASN A 589 1.62 31.58 -21.41
C ASN A 589 2.34 32.60 -20.52
N GLY A 590 2.90 33.64 -21.14
CA GLY A 590 3.68 34.69 -20.48
C GLY A 590 4.92 34.11 -19.79
N LYS A 591 4.92 34.14 -18.45
CA LYS A 591 5.99 33.60 -17.60
C LYS A 591 5.78 32.13 -17.19
N GLN A 592 4.56 31.61 -17.27
CA GLN A 592 4.21 30.24 -16.87
C GLN A 592 4.55 29.24 -17.97
N GLU A 593 5.32 28.20 -17.64
CA GLU A 593 5.52 27.03 -18.51
C GLU A 593 4.27 26.14 -18.38
N LEU A 594 3.48 26.02 -19.45
CA LEU A 594 2.24 25.24 -19.48
C LEU A 594 2.55 23.74 -19.60
N ALA A 595 3.42 23.38 -20.54
CA ALA A 595 3.82 21.99 -20.76
C ALA A 595 5.21 21.88 -21.40
N ARG A 596 5.73 20.65 -21.41
CA ARG A 596 7.07 20.30 -21.90
C ARG A 596 7.00 19.00 -22.71
N LEU A 597 6.83 19.16 -24.02
CA LEU A 597 6.76 18.07 -24.98
C LEU A 597 8.18 17.56 -25.30
N SER A 598 8.31 16.35 -25.81
CA SER A 598 9.60 15.77 -26.19
C SER A 598 9.46 14.87 -27.42
N SER A 599 10.40 14.95 -28.35
CA SER A 599 10.43 14.12 -29.56
C SER A 599 10.89 12.69 -29.29
N VAL A 600 10.86 11.87 -30.34
CA VAL A 600 11.73 10.70 -30.47
C VAL A 600 13.19 11.05 -30.12
N LYS A 601 13.89 10.08 -29.54
CA LYS A 601 15.31 10.22 -29.16
C LYS A 601 16.22 9.99 -30.37
N SER A 602 17.42 10.55 -30.32
CA SER A 602 18.45 10.38 -31.34
C SER A 602 18.91 8.92 -31.48
N SER A 603 19.40 8.55 -32.66
CA SER A 603 20.07 7.28 -32.94
C SER A 603 21.40 7.51 -33.67
N GLY A 604 22.15 6.43 -33.95
CA GLY A 604 23.34 6.49 -34.83
C GLY A 604 23.04 6.76 -36.31
N SER A 605 21.76 6.82 -36.67
CA SER A 605 21.25 7.30 -37.96
C SER A 605 20.20 8.39 -37.75
N TRP A 606 19.99 9.23 -38.77
CA TRP A 606 19.04 10.33 -38.73
C TRP A 606 17.60 9.86 -38.48
N LYS A 607 16.90 10.57 -37.59
CA LYS A 607 15.45 10.46 -37.39
C LYS A 607 14.80 11.80 -37.64
N LYS A 608 13.64 11.80 -38.31
CA LYS A 608 12.74 12.96 -38.33
C LYS A 608 11.93 12.93 -37.03
N ALA A 609 11.91 14.05 -36.32
CA ALA A 609 10.99 14.33 -35.25
C ALA A 609 9.80 15.14 -35.80
N VAL A 610 8.61 14.82 -35.28
CA VAL A 610 7.40 15.64 -35.35
C VAL A 610 6.93 15.81 -33.90
N VAL A 611 6.50 17.02 -33.52
CA VAL A 611 5.94 17.30 -32.19
C VAL A 611 4.79 18.30 -32.35
N ASP A 612 3.58 17.88 -32.02
CA ASP A 612 2.38 18.70 -32.14
C ASP A 612 2.07 19.48 -30.87
N ILE A 613 1.72 20.75 -31.05
CA ILE A 613 1.37 21.72 -30.02
C ILE A 613 -0.10 22.05 -30.21
N THR A 614 -0.94 21.26 -29.55
CA THR A 614 -2.41 21.32 -29.66
C THR A 614 -3.06 22.26 -28.65
N ASP A 615 -2.33 22.67 -27.61
CA ASP A 615 -2.71 23.70 -26.65
C ASP A 615 -2.74 25.08 -27.36
N THR A 616 -3.91 25.70 -27.36
CA THR A 616 -4.15 27.00 -28.01
C THR A 616 -3.84 28.20 -27.13
N ASN A 617 -3.54 28.03 -25.83
CA ASN A 617 -3.30 29.12 -24.89
C ASN A 617 -1.82 29.55 -24.84
N VAL A 618 -1.01 29.07 -25.78
CA VAL A 618 0.41 29.34 -25.91
C VAL A 618 0.65 30.71 -26.58
N ASN A 619 1.50 31.54 -25.98
CA ASN A 619 2.05 32.74 -26.62
C ASN A 619 3.58 32.74 -26.76
N LYS A 620 4.27 31.74 -26.20
CA LYS A 620 5.73 31.59 -26.33
C LYS A 620 6.15 30.12 -26.29
N ILE A 621 7.08 29.75 -27.17
CA ILE A 621 7.64 28.41 -27.32
C ILE A 621 9.17 28.49 -27.20
N GLU A 622 9.78 27.59 -26.42
CA GLU A 622 11.23 27.33 -26.47
C GLU A 622 11.47 25.99 -27.17
N ILE A 623 12.17 26.01 -28.31
CA ILE A 623 12.59 24.81 -29.03
C ILE A 623 13.99 24.47 -28.54
N ILE A 624 14.16 23.32 -27.87
CA ILE A 624 15.42 22.97 -27.22
C ILE A 624 15.95 21.62 -27.74
N GLY A 625 17.03 21.66 -28.52
CA GLY A 625 17.90 20.49 -28.71
C GLY A 625 18.56 20.13 -27.38
N ARG A 626 18.08 19.05 -26.74
CA ARG A 626 18.61 18.50 -25.48
C ARG A 626 19.60 17.39 -25.75
N PHE A 627 20.66 17.32 -24.96
CA PHE A 627 21.66 16.26 -25.01
C PHE A 627 22.25 15.93 -23.62
N LYS A 628 22.68 14.68 -23.42
CA LYS A 628 23.29 14.21 -22.15
C LYS A 628 24.68 14.83 -21.95
N GLN A 629 24.99 15.20 -20.71
CA GLN A 629 26.28 15.75 -20.28
C GLN A 629 27.02 14.76 -19.36
N THR A 630 27.31 13.54 -19.86
CA THR A 630 27.90 12.44 -19.07
C THR A 630 29.27 12.02 -19.61
N GLY A 631 30.04 11.26 -18.82
CA GLY A 631 31.34 10.74 -19.27
C GLY A 631 31.27 9.83 -20.51
N GLN A 632 30.09 9.28 -20.83
CA GLN A 632 29.85 8.50 -22.04
C GLN A 632 29.56 9.36 -23.28
N THR A 633 29.16 10.64 -23.09
CA THR A 633 28.90 11.58 -24.19
C THR A 633 29.97 12.67 -24.33
N SER A 634 30.85 12.86 -23.34
CA SER A 634 32.02 13.73 -23.50
C SER A 634 32.93 13.21 -24.62
N GLY A 635 33.39 14.09 -25.51
CA GLY A 635 34.15 13.71 -26.70
C GLY A 635 33.31 13.01 -27.78
N LYS A 636 31.99 13.23 -27.81
CA LYS A 636 31.05 12.72 -28.83
C LYS A 636 30.14 13.83 -29.34
N SER A 637 29.53 13.62 -30.50
CA SER A 637 28.77 14.65 -31.20
C SER A 637 27.28 14.32 -31.34
N MET A 638 26.48 15.38 -31.41
CA MET A 638 25.03 15.39 -31.57
C MET A 638 24.70 16.33 -32.73
N TRP A 639 23.88 15.92 -33.69
CA TRP A 639 23.50 16.75 -34.83
C TRP A 639 21.99 17.03 -34.84
N PHE A 640 21.63 18.24 -35.27
CA PHE A 640 20.26 18.70 -35.48
C PHE A 640 20.15 19.38 -36.86
N ALA A 641 19.08 19.16 -37.62
CA ALA A 641 18.96 19.62 -39.01
C ALA A 641 17.50 19.94 -39.40
N ASP A 642 17.32 20.76 -40.44
CA ASP A 642 16.04 21.03 -41.13
C ASP A 642 14.86 21.25 -40.15
N MET A 643 14.95 22.31 -39.36
CA MET A 643 13.97 22.59 -38.31
C MET A 643 12.81 23.46 -38.81
N SER A 644 11.58 23.12 -38.44
CA SER A 644 10.40 23.96 -38.68
C SER A 644 9.51 24.06 -37.44
N LEU A 645 8.93 25.24 -37.21
CA LEU A 645 7.79 25.45 -36.32
C LEU A 645 6.77 26.28 -37.09
N ALA A 646 5.69 25.65 -37.54
CA ALA A 646 4.67 26.30 -38.36
C ALA A 646 3.30 26.23 -37.72
N GLN A 647 2.45 27.23 -37.99
CA GLN A 647 1.03 27.16 -37.61
C GLN A 647 0.33 26.11 -38.48
N VAL A 648 -0.61 25.37 -37.90
CA VAL A 648 -1.52 24.51 -38.67
C VAL A 648 -2.67 25.37 -39.21
N ILE A 649 -2.99 25.22 -40.49
CA ILE A 649 -3.98 26.05 -41.20
C ILE A 649 -5.21 25.24 -41.62
N GLY A 650 -5.09 23.93 -41.89
CA GLY A 650 -6.23 23.05 -42.15
C GLY A 650 -5.84 21.63 -42.56
N SER A 651 -6.83 20.72 -42.53
CA SER A 651 -6.73 19.35 -43.06
C SER A 651 -6.79 19.34 -44.59
N GLY A 652 -5.99 18.50 -45.24
CA GLY A 652 -5.93 18.41 -46.70
C GLY A 652 -7.09 17.60 -47.29
N SER A 653 -8.18 18.27 -47.70
CA SER A 653 -9.20 17.62 -48.52
C SER A 653 -8.74 17.49 -49.98
N SER A 654 -8.14 16.35 -50.35
CA SER A 654 -7.98 15.98 -51.76
C SER A 654 -9.34 15.62 -52.36
N SER A 655 -9.63 16.13 -53.56
CA SER A 655 -10.95 16.01 -54.19
C SER A 655 -11.04 14.84 -55.15
N SER A 656 -11.98 13.92 -54.91
CA SER A 656 -12.60 13.10 -55.95
C SER A 656 -14.06 12.85 -55.60
N ALA A 657 -14.92 12.73 -56.62
CA ALA A 657 -16.36 12.66 -56.47
C ALA A 657 -16.94 11.42 -57.16
N SER A 658 -17.93 10.78 -56.54
CA SER A 658 -18.85 9.87 -57.21
C SER A 658 -20.26 9.93 -56.60
N THR A 659 -21.17 10.48 -57.41
CA THR A 659 -22.59 10.13 -57.57
C THR A 659 -23.34 9.40 -56.44
N SER A 660 -24.44 10.02 -56.01
CA SER A 660 -25.50 9.41 -55.21
C SER A 660 -26.34 8.36 -55.96
N LYS A 661 -27.05 7.51 -55.21
CA LYS A 661 -28.35 6.93 -55.58
C LYS A 661 -29.14 6.53 -54.34
N ALA A 662 -30.47 6.46 -54.45
CA ALA A 662 -31.41 6.27 -53.33
C ALA A 662 -32.35 5.08 -53.55
N SER A 663 -33.01 4.64 -52.47
CA SER A 663 -34.26 3.86 -52.49
C SER A 663 -34.96 3.94 -51.11
N VAL A 664 -36.19 3.40 -51.00
CA VAL A 664 -37.21 3.83 -50.02
C VAL A 664 -38.00 2.64 -49.43
N ALA A 665 -38.47 2.79 -48.18
CA ALA A 665 -39.41 1.91 -47.43
C ALA A 665 -38.85 0.51 -47.04
N SER A 666 -39.39 -0.22 -46.03
CA SER A 666 -40.75 -0.21 -45.45
C SER A 666 -40.81 -0.66 -43.96
N THR A 667 -42.02 -0.68 -43.39
CA THR A 667 -42.34 -1.13 -42.00
C THR A 667 -43.52 -2.11 -42.01
N PRO A 668 -43.55 -3.15 -41.15
CA PRO A 668 -44.54 -3.22 -40.04
C PRO A 668 -43.87 -3.58 -38.69
N THR A 669 -44.29 -3.09 -37.51
CA THR A 669 -45.55 -3.33 -36.75
C THR A 669 -45.64 -4.77 -36.21
N ALA A 670 -45.87 -5.07 -34.91
CA ALA A 670 -45.78 -4.37 -33.61
C ALA A 670 -45.98 -5.41 -32.46
N VAL A 671 -45.93 -5.00 -31.17
CA VAL A 671 -46.86 -5.38 -30.06
C VAL A 671 -46.31 -4.98 -28.67
N ALA A 672 -47.08 -4.13 -27.95
CA ALA A 672 -47.36 -4.05 -26.49
C ALA A 672 -46.23 -4.33 -25.43
N LYS A 673 -46.19 -3.71 -24.22
CA LYS A 673 -47.06 -2.78 -23.45
C LYS A 673 -46.27 -2.30 -22.19
N THR A 674 -46.65 -1.31 -21.35
CA THR A 674 -47.83 -0.42 -21.32
C THR A 674 -47.45 1.08 -21.37
N PRO A 675 -47.26 1.90 -20.29
CA PRO A 675 -47.17 3.37 -20.43
C PRO A 675 -45.82 4.00 -20.06
N ALA A 676 -45.73 5.32 -20.21
CA ALA A 676 -44.86 6.23 -19.47
C ALA A 676 -45.75 7.26 -18.72
N ILE A 677 -45.22 7.93 -17.70
CA ILE A 677 -45.88 9.08 -17.05
C ILE A 677 -45.47 10.37 -17.76
N ASP A 678 -46.43 11.27 -17.92
CA ASP A 678 -46.31 12.56 -18.60
C ASP A 678 -45.43 13.56 -17.79
N PRO A 679 -44.35 14.13 -18.38
CA PRO A 679 -43.52 15.15 -17.73
C PRO A 679 -44.04 16.59 -17.93
N SER A 680 -45.19 16.82 -18.57
CA SER A 680 -45.69 18.16 -18.93
C SER A 680 -46.14 19.06 -17.77
N SER A 681 -46.06 18.57 -16.51
CA SER A 681 -46.47 19.30 -15.30
C SER A 681 -45.32 19.97 -14.52
N ILE A 682 -44.12 20.12 -15.12
CA ILE A 682 -43.07 20.97 -14.56
C ILE A 682 -43.25 22.39 -15.11
N GLU A 683 -43.75 23.29 -14.27
CA GLU A 683 -43.80 24.71 -14.59
C GLU A 683 -42.38 25.28 -14.78
N THR A 684 -42.13 25.86 -15.96
CA THR A 684 -40.88 26.59 -16.22
C THR A 684 -40.93 27.96 -15.57
N SER A 685 -40.57 28.05 -14.28
CA SER A 685 -40.23 29.34 -13.67
C SER A 685 -39.07 29.97 -14.46
N THR A 686 -39.32 31.16 -15.00
CA THR A 686 -38.33 31.97 -15.71
C THR A 686 -37.70 33.02 -14.80
N ASP A 687 -37.65 32.77 -13.49
CA ASP A 687 -37.09 33.71 -12.52
C ASP A 687 -35.56 33.80 -12.66
N THR A 688 -35.10 35.00 -13.01
CA THR A 688 -33.69 35.35 -12.98
C THR A 688 -33.18 35.26 -11.54
N ALA A 689 -32.05 34.57 -11.33
CA ALA A 689 -31.57 34.19 -10.00
C ALA A 689 -31.36 35.38 -9.04
N THR A 690 -32.40 35.68 -8.25
CA THR A 690 -32.35 36.56 -7.08
C THR A 690 -31.57 35.90 -5.93
N PRO A 691 -31.08 36.68 -4.95
CA PRO A 691 -30.50 36.12 -3.73
C PRO A 691 -31.52 35.23 -3.02
N GLN A 692 -31.16 33.97 -2.79
CA GLN A 692 -32.02 33.00 -2.10
C GLN A 692 -32.33 33.50 -0.68
N GLU A 693 -33.59 33.77 -0.40
CA GLU A 693 -34.03 34.29 0.88
C GLU A 693 -33.67 33.33 2.02
N GLY A 694 -33.13 33.88 3.12
CA GLY A 694 -32.62 33.09 4.25
C GLY A 694 -31.28 32.35 4.01
N ASN A 695 -30.61 32.53 2.86
CA ASN A 695 -29.28 31.96 2.64
C ASN A 695 -28.21 32.70 3.49
N LEU A 696 -27.55 31.96 4.38
CA LEU A 696 -26.52 32.46 5.29
C LEU A 696 -25.12 32.53 4.66
N LEU A 697 -24.93 32.02 3.43
CA LEU A 697 -23.65 32.10 2.72
C LEU A 697 -23.48 33.47 2.05
N GLU A 698 -22.36 34.14 2.33
CA GLU A 698 -21.96 35.33 1.59
C GLU A 698 -21.48 34.93 0.18
N ASN A 699 -21.85 35.70 -0.85
CA ASN A 699 -21.48 35.44 -2.25
C ASN A 699 -21.73 33.98 -2.71
N ALA A 700 -22.89 33.42 -2.35
CA ALA A 700 -23.19 32.00 -2.57
C ALA A 700 -23.47 31.62 -4.04
N LEU A 701 -23.79 32.64 -4.86
CA LEU A 701 -23.95 32.54 -6.31
C LEU A 701 -22.67 32.95 -7.08
N PHE A 702 -21.57 33.26 -6.38
CA PHE A 702 -20.27 33.64 -6.94
C PHE A 702 -20.31 34.85 -7.91
N ALA A 703 -21.20 35.82 -7.65
CA ALA A 703 -21.35 37.04 -8.43
C ALA A 703 -20.34 38.14 -8.05
N ASP A 704 -19.89 38.17 -6.79
CA ASP A 704 -18.85 39.09 -6.34
C ASP A 704 -17.48 38.49 -6.68
N VAL A 705 -16.69 39.19 -7.50
CA VAL A 705 -15.42 38.68 -8.05
C VAL A 705 -14.25 39.63 -7.72
N ASP A 706 -13.19 39.10 -7.14
CA ASP A 706 -11.99 39.87 -6.79
C ASP A 706 -11.17 40.26 -8.04
N GLY A 707 -10.21 41.17 -7.86
CA GLY A 707 -9.30 41.63 -8.93
C GLY A 707 -8.35 40.57 -9.51
N LYS A 708 -8.56 39.28 -9.24
CA LYS A 708 -7.86 38.12 -9.81
C LYS A 708 -8.82 37.07 -10.37
N GLY A 709 -10.14 37.33 -10.37
CA GLY A 709 -11.16 36.40 -10.85
C GLY A 709 -11.67 35.42 -9.78
N ALA A 710 -11.23 35.52 -8.53
CA ALA A 710 -11.68 34.63 -7.46
C ALA A 710 -13.00 35.11 -6.84
N ALA A 711 -13.86 34.18 -6.42
CA ALA A 711 -15.10 34.53 -5.72
C ALA A 711 -14.79 35.22 -4.38
N GLU A 712 -15.30 36.44 -4.19
CA GLU A 712 -15.15 37.14 -2.91
C GLU A 712 -15.82 36.36 -1.77
N LYS A 713 -15.38 36.62 -0.53
CA LYS A 713 -15.85 35.95 0.70
C LYS A 713 -15.59 34.42 0.77
N TRP A 714 -15.00 33.82 -0.26
CA TRP A 714 -14.58 32.41 -0.27
C TRP A 714 -13.07 32.26 -0.17
N LYS A 715 -12.60 31.56 0.88
CA LYS A 715 -11.17 31.42 1.18
C LYS A 715 -10.60 30.10 0.68
N MET A 716 -9.90 30.12 -0.45
CA MET A 716 -8.98 29.05 -0.83
C MET A 716 -7.84 28.92 0.19
N VAL A 717 -7.41 27.70 0.50
CA VAL A 717 -6.24 27.44 1.37
C VAL A 717 -5.16 26.71 0.61
N ASN A 718 -4.10 27.46 0.32
CA ASN A 718 -2.88 26.99 -0.30
C ASN A 718 -1.76 26.90 0.73
N GLY A 719 -0.96 25.83 0.65
CA GLY A 719 0.19 25.57 1.50
C GLY A 719 1.51 25.93 0.82
N LYS A 720 2.64 25.62 1.46
CA LYS A 720 3.98 25.87 0.89
C LYS A 720 4.22 25.16 -0.45
N ASN A 721 3.51 24.05 -0.71
CA ASN A 721 3.69 23.20 -1.89
C ASN A 721 2.39 23.03 -2.72
N THR A 722 1.27 23.63 -2.30
CA THR A 722 -0.03 23.53 -2.98
C THR A 722 -0.53 24.92 -3.34
N HIS A 723 -0.87 25.12 -4.61
CA HIS A 723 -1.10 26.45 -5.19
C HIS A 723 -2.39 26.48 -6.03
N HIS A 724 -3.42 25.76 -5.57
CA HIS A 724 -4.71 25.59 -6.25
C HIS A 724 -5.39 26.94 -6.54
N THR A 725 -5.83 27.09 -7.78
CA THR A 725 -6.51 28.29 -8.27
C THR A 725 -8.03 28.12 -8.12
N ALA A 726 -8.71 29.08 -7.50
CA ALA A 726 -10.18 29.19 -7.57
C ALA A 726 -10.53 30.44 -8.38
N VAL A 727 -11.35 30.29 -9.41
CA VAL A 727 -11.90 31.41 -10.20
C VAL A 727 -13.38 31.20 -10.45
N VAL A 728 -14.11 32.29 -10.63
CA VAL A 728 -15.48 32.27 -11.14
C VAL A 728 -15.46 31.91 -12.62
N ASP A 729 -16.39 31.05 -13.03
CA ASP A 729 -16.45 30.43 -14.35
C ASP A 729 -17.86 30.54 -14.91
N THR A 730 -18.02 31.33 -15.98
CA THR A 730 -19.31 31.62 -16.64
C THR A 730 -19.59 30.69 -17.83
N GLU A 731 -18.62 29.86 -18.23
CA GLU A 731 -18.77 28.91 -19.34
C GLU A 731 -19.20 27.53 -18.81
N GLU A 732 -18.49 26.99 -17.82
CA GLU A 732 -18.77 25.67 -17.25
C GLU A 732 -19.63 25.80 -15.98
N LYS A 733 -20.94 25.64 -16.16
CA LYS A 733 -21.97 25.84 -15.14
C LYS A 733 -23.23 25.00 -15.42
N PRO A 734 -24.10 24.76 -14.42
CA PRO A 734 -25.39 24.15 -14.66
C PRO A 734 -26.29 25.02 -15.56
N GLU A 735 -27.25 24.38 -16.23
CA GLU A 735 -28.35 25.08 -16.90
C GLU A 735 -29.17 25.91 -15.90
N GLY A 736 -29.70 27.05 -16.33
CA GLY A 736 -30.39 28.04 -15.47
C GLY A 736 -29.50 28.84 -14.51
N VAL A 737 -28.29 28.39 -14.18
CA VAL A 737 -27.40 29.07 -13.22
C VAL A 737 -26.48 30.09 -13.92
N GLY A 738 -26.22 31.22 -13.28
CA GLY A 738 -25.41 32.33 -13.84
C GLY A 738 -23.91 32.01 -14.02
N GLN A 739 -23.29 31.41 -13.01
CA GLN A 739 -21.87 31.01 -13.01
C GLN A 739 -21.59 29.86 -12.02
N SER A 740 -20.39 29.29 -12.08
CA SER A 740 -19.82 28.41 -11.06
C SER A 740 -18.52 28.99 -10.48
N VAL A 741 -17.97 28.36 -9.44
CA VAL A 741 -16.56 28.52 -9.07
C VAL A 741 -15.79 27.27 -9.48
N ARG A 742 -14.85 27.44 -10.41
CA ARG A 742 -13.90 26.40 -10.84
C ARG A 742 -12.66 26.43 -9.96
N ILE A 743 -12.42 25.33 -9.28
CA ILE A 743 -11.14 25.04 -8.62
C ILE A 743 -10.28 24.21 -9.57
N HIS A 744 -9.05 24.66 -9.83
CA HIS A 744 -8.01 23.92 -10.53
C HIS A 744 -7.01 23.34 -9.54
N ILE A 745 -6.63 22.07 -9.71
CA ILE A 745 -5.77 21.35 -8.78
C ILE A 745 -4.30 21.49 -9.22
N ASP A 746 -3.70 22.66 -8.99
CA ASP A 746 -2.36 23.02 -9.48
C ASP A 746 -1.18 22.21 -8.90
N GLY A 747 -1.28 21.65 -7.69
CA GLY A 747 -0.14 21.03 -6.98
C GLY A 747 -0.49 19.88 -6.05
N GLU A 748 0.51 19.07 -5.68
CA GLU A 748 0.34 17.89 -4.81
C GLU A 748 0.51 18.24 -3.32
N GLY A 749 -0.40 17.72 -2.48
CA GLY A 749 -0.45 17.99 -1.04
C GLY A 749 -0.89 16.80 -0.18
N LYS A 750 -0.54 16.83 1.11
CA LYS A 750 -1.01 15.84 2.10
C LYS A 750 -2.41 16.20 2.60
N GLY A 751 -3.34 15.24 2.55
CA GLY A 751 -4.71 15.42 3.04
C GLY A 751 -5.70 15.86 1.94
N GLN A 752 -6.69 16.67 2.28
CA GLN A 752 -7.65 17.26 1.32
C GLN A 752 -7.38 18.76 1.16
N GLY A 753 -7.42 19.25 -0.08
CA GLY A 753 -7.51 20.68 -0.37
C GLY A 753 -8.83 21.27 0.16
N GLN A 754 -8.89 22.59 0.27
CA GLN A 754 -10.08 23.28 0.75
C GLN A 754 -10.24 24.72 0.22
N MET A 755 -11.46 25.04 -0.18
CA MET A 755 -11.99 26.41 -0.21
C MET A 755 -13.12 26.48 0.82
N PHE A 756 -13.19 27.54 1.64
CA PHE A 756 -14.17 27.60 2.73
C PHE A 756 -14.73 28.99 3.01
N GLN A 757 -15.88 29.02 3.68
CA GLN A 757 -16.44 30.19 4.34
C GLN A 757 -16.69 29.89 5.83
N ARG A 758 -16.66 30.94 6.66
CA ARG A 758 -16.83 30.90 8.12
C ARG A 758 -17.96 31.83 8.54
N LEU A 759 -19.03 31.25 9.07
CA LEU A 759 -20.20 31.99 9.51
C LEU A 759 -20.26 31.96 11.04
N TYR A 760 -20.42 33.14 11.66
CA TYR A 760 -20.66 33.29 13.10
C TYR A 760 -22.12 33.66 13.29
N HIS A 761 -22.96 32.64 13.47
CA HIS A 761 -24.41 32.79 13.49
C HIS A 761 -25.01 31.78 14.48
N GLN A 762 -26.18 32.11 15.04
CA GLN A 762 -26.95 31.23 15.93
C GLN A 762 -28.28 30.83 15.28
N PRO A 763 -28.27 30.08 14.16
CA PRO A 763 -29.52 29.62 13.56
C PRO A 763 -30.24 28.65 14.51
N GLN A 764 -31.55 28.77 14.58
CA GLN A 764 -32.43 27.88 15.34
C GLN A 764 -33.19 26.94 14.40
N GLY A 765 -33.54 25.75 14.89
CA GLY A 765 -34.33 24.77 14.13
C GLY A 765 -33.52 23.89 13.17
N LYS A 766 -34.17 23.50 12.07
CA LYS A 766 -33.67 22.56 11.05
C LYS A 766 -33.02 23.34 9.89
N MET A 767 -31.81 22.96 9.53
CA MET A 767 -30.99 23.63 8.52
C MET A 767 -30.75 22.73 7.30
N LYS A 768 -30.58 23.35 6.13
CA LYS A 768 -30.34 22.68 4.85
C LYS A 768 -29.13 23.30 4.15
N PHE A 769 -28.26 22.44 3.62
CA PHE A 769 -27.24 22.83 2.67
C PHE A 769 -27.53 22.19 1.31
N SER A 770 -27.27 22.92 0.22
CA SER A 770 -27.18 22.34 -1.12
C SER A 770 -26.21 23.08 -2.03
N CYS A 771 -25.72 22.39 -3.08
CA CYS A 771 -25.08 23.02 -4.23
C CYS A 771 -25.17 22.11 -5.48
N TYR A 772 -24.95 22.64 -6.67
CA TYR A 772 -24.48 21.82 -7.79
C TYR A 772 -22.98 21.54 -7.66
N LEU A 773 -22.55 20.35 -8.08
CA LEU A 773 -21.18 19.86 -7.98
C LEU A 773 -20.80 18.99 -9.19
N LYS A 774 -19.67 19.31 -9.82
CA LYS A 774 -19.04 18.59 -10.96
C LYS A 774 -17.52 18.47 -10.75
N GLY A 775 -16.86 17.54 -11.45
CA GLY A 775 -15.40 17.56 -11.61
C GLY A 775 -14.90 16.51 -12.59
N ASP A 776 -13.73 16.75 -13.18
CA ASP A 776 -13.16 15.97 -14.30
C ASP A 776 -13.00 14.46 -14.03
N ILE A 777 -13.07 14.05 -12.75
CA ILE A 777 -13.00 12.66 -12.30
C ILE A 777 -14.06 12.47 -11.21
N ALA A 778 -14.93 11.47 -11.35
CA ALA A 778 -15.96 11.19 -10.36
C ALA A 778 -15.36 10.81 -8.98
N GLY A 779 -15.84 11.46 -7.92
CA GLY A 779 -15.48 11.17 -6.54
C GLY A 779 -14.32 11.98 -5.95
N ILE A 780 -13.71 12.93 -6.68
CA ILE A 780 -12.54 13.68 -6.19
C ILE A 780 -12.88 14.86 -5.25
N ALA A 781 -14.10 15.39 -5.28
CA ALA A 781 -14.56 16.51 -4.45
C ALA A 781 -15.93 16.28 -3.80
N PHE A 782 -16.22 17.06 -2.75
CA PHE A 782 -17.48 17.10 -1.99
C PHE A 782 -17.55 18.38 -1.14
N VAL A 783 -18.72 18.73 -0.60
CA VAL A 783 -18.83 19.79 0.43
C VAL A 783 -18.88 19.17 1.83
N GLN A 784 -18.18 19.78 2.77
CA GLN A 784 -18.12 19.40 4.18
C GLN A 784 -18.57 20.55 5.07
N ILE A 785 -19.49 20.27 5.98
CA ILE A 785 -20.02 21.22 6.94
C ILE A 785 -19.46 20.86 8.32
N LYS A 786 -18.99 21.85 9.07
CA LYS A 786 -18.61 21.69 10.47
C LYS A 786 -19.39 22.65 11.34
N ILE A 787 -19.90 22.12 12.45
CA ILE A 787 -20.76 22.84 13.39
C ILE A 787 -20.01 22.97 14.71
N PHE A 788 -19.98 24.17 15.28
CA PHE A 788 -19.24 24.47 16.52
C PHE A 788 -20.12 25.15 17.57
N ASN A 789 -19.76 24.90 18.83
CA ASN A 789 -20.04 25.80 19.93
C ASN A 789 -18.69 26.25 20.54
N GLY A 790 -18.36 27.53 20.37
CA GLY A 790 -17.10 28.12 20.76
C GLY A 790 -15.91 27.50 20.02
N LYS A 791 -14.96 26.95 20.79
CA LYS A 791 -13.78 26.25 20.24
C LYS A 791 -14.05 24.77 19.93
N LYS A 792 -15.17 24.18 20.38
CA LYS A 792 -15.49 22.75 20.23
C LYS A 792 -16.21 22.48 18.92
N GLU A 793 -15.63 21.63 18.06
CA GLU A 793 -16.34 21.05 16.91
C GLU A 793 -17.35 20.02 17.45
N LEU A 794 -18.64 20.27 17.26
CA LEU A 794 -19.73 19.42 17.75
C LEU A 794 -20.05 18.29 16.77
N LYS A 795 -20.19 18.63 15.50
CA LYS A 795 -20.64 17.72 14.43
C LYS A 795 -19.96 18.08 13.12
N ARG A 796 -19.67 17.06 12.31
CA ARG A 796 -19.14 17.17 10.96
C ARG A 796 -20.04 16.38 10.02
N ILE A 797 -20.45 17.00 8.93
CA ILE A 797 -21.36 16.44 7.92
C ILE A 797 -20.66 16.57 6.57
N SER A 798 -20.95 15.70 5.62
CA SER A 798 -20.35 15.75 4.28
C SER A 798 -21.36 15.31 3.23
N ALA A 799 -21.56 16.16 2.23
CA ALA A 799 -22.45 15.93 1.11
C ALA A 799 -21.95 14.76 0.23
N PRO A 800 -22.82 14.22 -0.65
CA PRO A 800 -22.38 13.37 -1.76
C PRO A 800 -21.20 13.97 -2.54
N ARG A 801 -20.38 13.09 -3.13
CA ARG A 801 -19.22 13.47 -3.96
C ARG A 801 -19.63 13.82 -5.38
N ASN A 802 -18.75 14.53 -6.09
CA ASN A 802 -18.96 14.92 -7.50
C ASN A 802 -19.09 13.72 -8.45
N THR A 803 -19.89 13.91 -9.49
CA THR A 803 -19.86 13.15 -10.75
C THR A 803 -18.97 13.86 -11.79
N THR A 804 -18.78 13.22 -12.94
CA THR A 804 -18.24 13.85 -14.17
C THR A 804 -19.16 14.93 -14.71
N ASP A 805 -20.45 14.76 -14.48
CA ASP A 805 -21.55 15.61 -14.93
C ASP A 805 -22.10 16.43 -13.75
N TRP A 806 -22.84 17.50 -14.03
CA TRP A 806 -23.43 18.35 -13.00
C TRP A 806 -24.50 17.62 -12.19
N LYS A 807 -24.33 17.56 -10.86
CA LYS A 807 -25.30 16.97 -9.93
C LYS A 807 -25.61 17.92 -8.79
N LYS A 808 -26.90 18.15 -8.50
CA LYS A 808 -27.30 18.83 -7.25
C LYS A 808 -27.13 17.87 -6.07
N VAL A 809 -26.48 18.34 -5.02
CA VAL A 809 -26.20 17.60 -3.79
C VAL A 809 -26.73 18.39 -2.60
N SER A 810 -27.27 17.71 -1.60
CA SER A 810 -27.82 18.34 -0.40
C SER A 810 -27.59 17.50 0.86
N VAL A 811 -27.66 18.16 2.02
CA VAL A 811 -27.73 17.53 3.36
C VAL A 811 -28.55 18.42 4.29
N GLU A 812 -29.31 17.80 5.20
CA GLU A 812 -30.09 18.50 6.23
C GLU A 812 -29.57 18.14 7.63
N PHE A 813 -29.71 19.07 8.58
CA PHE A 813 -29.26 18.88 9.96
C PHE A 813 -29.97 19.78 10.96
N GLU A 814 -30.21 19.25 12.16
CA GLU A 814 -30.70 20.00 13.32
C GLU A 814 -29.55 20.26 14.30
N ASN A 815 -29.52 21.46 14.90
CA ASN A 815 -28.82 21.75 16.16
C ASN A 815 -29.21 23.16 16.66
N PRO A 816 -29.93 23.31 17.80
CA PRO A 816 -30.31 24.61 18.35
C PRO A 816 -29.18 25.37 19.08
N ASN A 817 -27.99 24.76 19.25
CA ASN A 817 -26.88 25.31 20.04
C ASN A 817 -25.61 25.51 19.18
N ILE A 818 -25.75 26.24 18.08
CA ILE A 818 -24.66 26.67 17.19
C ILE A 818 -24.24 28.10 17.53
N ASN A 819 -22.94 28.42 17.45
CA ASN A 819 -22.47 29.81 17.29
C ASN A 819 -21.45 30.02 16.17
N LYS A 820 -21.01 28.94 15.48
CA LYS A 820 -20.18 29.04 14.27
C LYS A 820 -20.34 27.82 13.37
N ILE A 821 -20.41 28.06 12.06
CA ILE A 821 -20.42 27.04 10.99
C ILE A 821 -19.21 27.27 10.07
N GLU A 822 -18.56 26.19 9.63
CA GLU A 822 -17.63 26.22 8.48
C GLU A 822 -18.25 25.40 7.33
N VAL A 823 -18.44 26.03 6.16
CA VAL A 823 -18.82 25.34 4.92
C VAL A 823 -17.58 25.24 4.04
N ILE A 824 -17.22 24.03 3.63
CA ILE A 824 -15.91 23.71 3.06
C ILE A 824 -16.05 22.87 1.79
N ALA A 825 -15.77 23.44 0.64
CA ALA A 825 -15.50 22.70 -0.59
C ALA A 825 -14.18 21.92 -0.44
N ARG A 826 -14.28 20.59 -0.37
CA ARG A 826 -13.17 19.64 -0.13
C ARG A 826 -12.78 18.92 -1.42
N PHE A 827 -11.49 18.67 -1.60
CA PHE A 827 -10.99 17.94 -2.77
C PHE A 827 -9.72 17.10 -2.52
N LYS A 828 -9.52 16.05 -3.33
CA LYS A 828 -8.23 15.35 -3.47
C LYS A 828 -7.16 16.31 -3.99
N GLN A 829 -5.91 16.06 -3.63
CA GLN A 829 -4.72 16.81 -4.07
C GLN A 829 -3.50 15.86 -4.21
N SER A 830 -3.72 14.61 -4.64
CA SER A 830 -2.63 13.69 -5.04
C SER A 830 -2.17 13.99 -6.48
N GLY A 831 -0.96 13.57 -6.86
CA GLY A 831 -0.44 13.77 -8.21
C GLY A 831 -1.34 13.25 -9.36
N TYR A 832 -2.22 12.27 -9.10
CA TYR A 832 -3.22 11.77 -10.05
C TYR A 832 -4.30 12.80 -10.43
N VAL A 833 -4.70 13.65 -9.48
CA VAL A 833 -5.70 14.71 -9.71
C VAL A 833 -5.07 16.06 -10.06
N GLN A 834 -3.74 16.13 -10.22
CA GLN A 834 -3.07 17.37 -10.60
C GLN A 834 -3.49 17.78 -12.03
N GLY A 835 -3.73 19.07 -12.24
CA GLY A 835 -4.22 19.59 -13.52
C GLY A 835 -5.70 19.27 -13.81
N LYS A 836 -6.48 18.88 -12.79
CA LYS A 836 -7.93 18.63 -12.90
C LYS A 836 -8.76 19.75 -12.31
N ASN A 837 -9.96 19.90 -12.86
CA ASN A 837 -10.94 20.88 -12.46
C ASN A 837 -12.08 20.23 -11.65
N ILE A 838 -12.68 21.05 -10.80
CA ILE A 838 -13.81 20.73 -9.92
C ILE A 838 -14.61 21.99 -9.71
N TYR A 839 -15.92 21.87 -9.78
CA TYR A 839 -16.82 23.00 -9.95
C TYR A 839 -17.95 22.93 -8.94
N PHE A 840 -18.28 24.08 -8.36
CA PHE A 840 -19.40 24.24 -7.44
C PHE A 840 -20.25 25.41 -7.92
N ALA A 841 -21.58 25.30 -7.87
CA ALA A 841 -22.49 26.37 -8.27
C ALA A 841 -23.75 26.36 -7.37
N ASP A 842 -24.49 27.47 -7.31
CA ASP A 842 -25.76 27.58 -6.57
C ASP A 842 -25.65 27.08 -5.11
N MET A 843 -24.75 27.67 -4.31
CA MET A 843 -24.61 27.25 -2.92
C MET A 843 -25.72 27.83 -2.03
N TYR A 844 -26.35 26.99 -1.21
CA TYR A 844 -27.31 27.37 -0.18
C TYR A 844 -26.87 26.85 1.17
N LEU A 845 -26.97 27.69 2.22
CA LEU A 845 -27.06 27.24 3.60
C LEU A 845 -28.11 28.10 4.32
N GLY A 846 -29.28 27.56 4.61
CA GLY A 846 -30.34 28.29 5.30
C GLY A 846 -31.28 27.37 6.05
N PRO A 847 -32.43 27.87 6.52
CA PRO A 847 -33.50 27.03 7.03
C PRO A 847 -33.84 25.90 6.06
N ALA A 848 -34.17 24.73 6.57
CA ALA A 848 -34.96 23.80 5.78
C ALA A 848 -36.39 24.36 5.78
N SER A 849 -36.89 24.79 4.61
CA SER A 849 -38.33 24.97 4.44
C SER A 849 -39.05 23.65 4.73
N GLU A 850 -40.29 23.75 5.20
CA GLU A 850 -41.22 22.61 5.23
C GLU A 850 -41.56 22.15 3.79
#